data_AF-A0A943DI94-F1
#
_entry.id   AF-A0A943DI94-F1
#
_cell.length_a   1.000
_cell.length_b   1.000
_cell.length_c   1.000
_cell.angle_alpha   90.00
_cell.angle_beta   90.00
_cell.angle_gamma   90.00
#
_symmetry.space_group_name_H-M   'P 1'
#
loop_
_entity.id
_entity.type
_entity.pdbx_description
1 polymer ?
#
loop_
_entity_poly.entity_id
_entity_poly.type
_entity_poly.pdbx_seq_one_letter_code
_entity_poly.pdbx_strand_id
1 'polypeptide(L)'
;MDFLDIEDFEGFIWADTLEEAEARWDITAKKQVFILDDFWGSVFHRDSRRKEAEKLENFITRVRENENKRLIITTREYIIRQEMDMSPGLRDVIENFKMECVLKDMSAMEKAKILFSHLKNSDLEYEYVQSIFYYCQEIIRHPGYSLRVIEKYLKQERNDDIPPKEYARMLIYYLDYPENFWKEIFSELSREARMIIMMIAVSYTPISLEDIRLTYGNYIRLQGGAEEAKAFGAAVSELEKSFITTYWDEEEGIRIYFENPSIEEFVRNYIAANQETYVPKLCDSAVFYNQLMTLLNLICRNEALRQQVADRCVEELYKLPMKLEDMGDPYLGERFFLWQECWTERAYHMMLHAKPVRGDRQWNFIKKYVEDFFSHFERKQDDICFDPIIEMPEFIGLVKVCEEQGMHFDGDEIIDLYLKHCRFADQLVDFKYFEDIYPEAYDKRSEEYRSFMKKNIKKIILDTLDYLEEDYPDKMDFLIDETPAILREYGLRYTDAYKNEIKLICGRYYDEKESNRHEGPFGNDYGREREENRNIRAIMDEGYKTLFEWDVDEEDVDVARYIELAGFEKSIEEKLIKAEETGEPWFVQHMIGSSADVENLKKGIESAEGEEIRLDMDMLALLMFMGMSGADARIITKIMRFCAAYAAELLYKPEDALSEKGFKNTEAFREYIRDDEQAQEALFRGILSKRGKWVTVSNPCLLLYCICRGISFESEEELIDIINTFDPYYVRRYPSGKRDVFRWEYGCYANMEWRSLMIKIAAEIQGEEFFYGYTRPLLENFVKPLREAKDPPLELLKRLSIEIEITEDLDVSSISRKASDALDVAEDMGIVSLEDMIFEDLTDQSLEEMRTRKSVCQDGFEEVRLYKEKSAAKLKSWGVYKMMKKVIDAIEKYLKEKS
;
A
#
# COMPACT_ATOMS: atom_id res chain seq x y z
N MET A 1 -0.25 -17.91 -23.60
CA MET A 1 -0.39 -16.52 -24.10
C MET A 1 0.35 -16.40 -25.44
N ASP A 2 0.29 -17.44 -26.26
CA ASP A 2 1.19 -17.61 -27.42
C ASP A 2 0.71 -16.82 -28.66
N PHE A 3 -0.42 -16.09 -28.55
CA PHE A 3 -0.98 -15.31 -29.65
C PHE A 3 -0.44 -13.88 -29.74
N LEU A 4 0.23 -13.40 -28.68
CA LEU A 4 0.92 -12.10 -28.61
C LEU A 4 2.43 -12.25 -28.62
N ASP A 5 2.96 -13.44 -28.86
CA ASP A 5 4.40 -13.67 -28.89
C ASP A 5 5.02 -12.80 -30.00
N ILE A 6 5.86 -11.84 -29.59
CA ILE A 6 6.37 -10.73 -30.41
C ILE A 6 7.48 -11.20 -31.36
N GLU A 7 7.74 -12.50 -31.47
CA GLU A 7 8.87 -13.01 -32.26
C GLU A 7 8.72 -12.88 -33.79
N ASP A 8 7.66 -12.25 -34.31
CA ASP A 8 7.42 -12.20 -35.75
C ASP A 8 6.64 -10.98 -36.32
N PHE A 9 6.00 -10.13 -35.50
CA PHE A 9 5.23 -8.96 -35.99
C PHE A 9 6.02 -7.65 -35.76
N GLU A 10 6.60 -7.08 -36.83
CA GLU A 10 7.49 -5.90 -36.74
C GLU A 10 6.79 -4.53 -36.99
N GLY A 11 5.54 -4.51 -37.47
CA GLY A 11 4.87 -3.29 -37.97
C GLY A 11 3.61 -2.90 -37.22
N PHE A 12 3.74 -2.31 -36.03
CA PHE A 12 2.63 -1.73 -35.27
C PHE A 12 2.18 -0.40 -35.88
N ILE A 13 0.88 -0.26 -36.11
CA ILE A 13 0.25 0.93 -36.67
C ILE A 13 -0.82 1.42 -35.70
N TRP A 14 -0.51 2.51 -34.99
CA TRP A 14 -1.52 3.30 -34.28
C TRP A 14 -2.25 4.20 -35.26
N ALA A 15 -3.58 4.16 -35.22
CA ALA A 15 -4.44 4.96 -36.07
C ALA A 15 -5.65 5.46 -35.27
N ASP A 16 -5.94 6.75 -35.41
CA ASP A 16 -7.08 7.37 -34.73
C ASP A 16 -8.40 7.14 -35.52
N THR A 17 -8.30 6.83 -36.81
CA THR A 17 -9.46 6.53 -37.68
C THR A 17 -9.22 5.33 -38.59
N LEU A 18 -10.30 4.75 -39.11
CA LEU A 18 -10.23 3.66 -40.10
C LEU A 18 -9.53 4.10 -41.39
N GLU A 19 -9.72 5.34 -41.84
CA GLU A 19 -9.06 5.85 -43.04
C GLU A 19 -7.53 5.88 -42.88
N GLU A 20 -7.02 6.23 -41.69
CA GLU A 20 -5.58 6.19 -41.42
C GLU A 20 -5.03 4.77 -41.40
N ALA A 21 -5.78 3.84 -40.79
CA ALA A 21 -5.43 2.43 -40.78
C ALA A 21 -5.40 1.85 -42.21
N GLU A 22 -6.42 2.16 -43.02
CA GLU A 22 -6.49 1.75 -44.43
C GLU A 22 -5.37 2.35 -45.27
N ALA A 23 -5.01 3.62 -45.06
CA ALA A 23 -3.94 4.29 -45.80
C ALA A 23 -2.56 3.66 -45.53
N ARG A 24 -2.36 3.08 -44.35
CA ARG A 24 -1.12 2.41 -43.93
C ARG A 24 -1.15 0.89 -44.17
N TRP A 25 -2.19 0.39 -44.84
CA TRP A 25 -2.28 -1.01 -45.22
C TRP A 25 -1.25 -1.37 -46.28
N ASP A 26 -0.25 -2.18 -45.91
CA ASP A 26 0.79 -2.64 -46.83
C ASP A 26 0.49 -4.07 -47.30
N ILE A 27 0.34 -4.23 -48.62
CA ILE A 27 0.09 -5.52 -49.27
C ILE A 27 1.36 -6.39 -49.33
N THR A 28 2.54 -5.77 -49.23
CA THR A 28 3.86 -6.40 -49.37
C THR A 28 4.55 -6.73 -48.05
N ALA A 29 4.17 -6.07 -46.94
CA ALA A 29 4.74 -6.28 -45.61
C ALA A 29 4.40 -7.66 -45.02
N LYS A 30 5.41 -8.32 -44.45
CA LYS A 30 5.31 -9.71 -43.98
C LYS A 30 4.33 -9.91 -42.82
N LYS A 31 4.19 -8.98 -41.86
CA LYS A 31 3.27 -9.06 -40.71
C LYS A 31 2.95 -7.64 -40.16
N GLN A 32 1.68 -7.22 -40.06
CA GLN A 32 1.23 -5.89 -39.54
C GLN A 32 0.19 -6.02 -38.44
N VAL A 33 0.25 -5.12 -37.45
CA VAL A 33 -0.74 -5.02 -36.36
C VAL A 33 -1.35 -3.62 -36.38
N PHE A 34 -2.66 -3.51 -36.53
CA PHE A 34 -3.41 -2.26 -36.44
C PHE A 34 -3.94 -2.10 -35.03
N ILE A 35 -3.70 -0.93 -34.42
CA ILE A 35 -4.19 -0.57 -33.10
C ILE A 35 -5.09 0.66 -33.28
N LEU A 36 -6.38 0.47 -33.00
CA LEU A 36 -7.37 1.55 -32.93
C LEU A 36 -7.63 1.85 -31.45
N ASP A 37 -7.01 2.91 -30.93
CA ASP A 37 -7.06 3.26 -29.51
C ASP A 37 -8.25 4.19 -29.20
N ASP A 38 -9.07 3.83 -28.20
CA ASP A 38 -10.35 4.45 -27.83
C ASP A 38 -11.24 4.75 -29.05
N PHE A 39 -11.34 3.76 -29.96
CA PHE A 39 -11.86 3.95 -31.33
C PHE A 39 -13.24 4.61 -31.36
N TRP A 40 -14.13 4.25 -30.44
CA TRP A 40 -15.47 4.82 -30.39
C TRP A 40 -15.64 5.95 -29.36
N GLY A 41 -14.71 6.12 -28.41
CA GLY A 41 -14.80 7.21 -27.42
C GLY A 41 -14.63 8.61 -28.03
N SER A 42 -13.91 8.71 -29.15
CA SER A 42 -13.73 9.96 -29.90
C SER A 42 -14.81 10.24 -30.96
N VAL A 43 -15.63 9.23 -31.31
CA VAL A 43 -16.57 9.24 -32.45
C VAL A 43 -18.02 9.54 -32.05
N PHE A 44 -18.25 10.11 -30.87
CA PHE A 44 -19.59 10.45 -30.35
C PHE A 44 -20.39 11.52 -31.15
N HIS A 45 -19.96 11.83 -32.38
CA HIS A 45 -20.59 12.82 -33.24
C HIS A 45 -20.68 12.33 -34.69
N ARG A 46 -21.89 11.90 -35.12
CA ARG A 46 -22.61 12.37 -36.34
C ARG A 46 -23.63 11.35 -36.87
N ASP A 47 -24.54 11.85 -37.71
CA ASP A 47 -25.50 11.14 -38.56
C ASP A 47 -24.87 10.12 -39.56
N SER A 48 -23.58 9.79 -39.44
CA SER A 48 -22.82 8.87 -40.30
C SER A 48 -22.54 7.49 -39.71
N ARG A 49 -22.99 7.20 -38.47
CA ARG A 49 -22.68 5.96 -37.72
C ARG A 49 -22.86 4.66 -38.49
N ARG A 50 -23.91 4.55 -39.31
CA ARG A 50 -24.16 3.33 -40.12
C ARG A 50 -23.06 3.06 -41.16
N LYS A 51 -22.56 4.10 -41.83
CA LYS A 51 -21.49 3.94 -42.85
C LYS A 51 -20.15 3.59 -42.21
N GLU A 52 -19.92 4.07 -41.00
CA GLU A 52 -18.70 3.81 -40.24
C GLU A 52 -18.70 2.40 -39.66
N ALA A 53 -19.85 1.93 -39.16
CA ALA A 53 -20.05 0.53 -38.78
C ALA A 53 -19.85 -0.41 -39.98
N GLU A 54 -20.40 -0.09 -41.16
CA GLU A 54 -20.18 -0.86 -42.40
C GLU A 54 -18.69 -0.86 -42.83
N LYS A 55 -17.97 0.26 -42.66
CA LYS A 55 -16.52 0.31 -42.93
C LYS A 55 -15.74 -0.56 -41.96
N LEU A 56 -16.06 -0.50 -40.66
CA LEU A 56 -15.40 -1.31 -39.65
C LEU A 56 -15.66 -2.81 -39.89
N GLU A 57 -16.90 -3.18 -40.22
CA GLU A 57 -17.27 -4.55 -40.60
C GLU A 57 -16.38 -5.07 -41.75
N ASN A 58 -16.24 -4.28 -42.80
CA ASN A 58 -15.39 -4.60 -43.95
C ASN A 58 -13.91 -4.69 -43.56
N PHE A 59 -13.44 -3.79 -42.70
CA PHE A 59 -12.05 -3.78 -42.24
C PHE A 59 -11.72 -5.00 -41.38
N ILE A 60 -12.58 -5.36 -40.42
CA ILE A 60 -12.42 -6.57 -39.59
C ILE A 60 -12.40 -7.82 -40.48
N THR A 61 -13.34 -7.92 -41.43
CA THR A 61 -13.39 -9.04 -42.37
C THR A 61 -12.10 -9.15 -43.19
N ARG A 62 -11.59 -8.03 -43.70
CA ARG A 62 -10.34 -8.00 -44.49
C ARG A 62 -9.10 -8.35 -43.66
N VAL A 63 -9.03 -7.94 -42.39
CA VAL A 63 -7.98 -8.37 -41.46
C VAL A 63 -8.09 -9.87 -41.21
N ARG A 64 -9.30 -10.39 -41.01
CA ARG A 64 -9.54 -11.82 -40.76
C ARG A 64 -9.11 -12.71 -41.92
N GLU A 65 -9.33 -12.26 -43.16
CA GLU A 65 -8.91 -12.97 -44.38
C GLU A 65 -7.39 -12.99 -44.59
N ASN A 66 -6.61 -12.22 -43.81
CA ASN A 66 -5.17 -12.11 -43.98
C ASN A 66 -4.41 -12.59 -42.74
N GLU A 67 -3.76 -13.75 -42.86
CA GLU A 67 -3.00 -14.39 -41.77
C GLU A 67 -1.87 -13.52 -41.20
N ASN A 68 -1.39 -12.54 -41.96
CA ASN A 68 -0.32 -11.62 -41.60
C ASN A 68 -0.83 -10.30 -40.99
N LYS A 69 -2.14 -10.15 -40.78
CA LYS A 69 -2.72 -8.94 -40.21
C LYS A 69 -3.39 -9.24 -38.88
N ARG A 70 -3.26 -8.32 -37.93
CA ARG A 70 -3.97 -8.34 -36.65
C ARG A 70 -4.60 -6.98 -36.41
N LEU A 71 -5.71 -6.97 -35.69
CA LEU A 71 -6.43 -5.77 -35.29
C LEU A 71 -6.66 -5.84 -33.79
N ILE A 72 -6.23 -4.80 -33.09
CA ILE A 72 -6.50 -4.55 -31.68
C ILE A 72 -7.34 -3.29 -31.64
N ILE A 73 -8.48 -3.36 -30.97
CA ILE A 73 -9.34 -2.20 -30.74
C ILE A 73 -9.50 -2.06 -29.24
N THR A 74 -9.27 -0.87 -28.71
CA THR A 74 -9.63 -0.53 -27.34
C THR A 74 -10.89 0.34 -27.37
N THR A 75 -11.85 0.04 -26.50
CA THR A 75 -13.11 0.76 -26.39
C THR A 75 -13.80 0.43 -25.07
N ARG A 76 -14.80 1.22 -24.70
CA ARG A 76 -15.64 0.97 -23.53
C ARG A 76 -16.73 -0.03 -23.89
N GLU A 77 -17.00 -0.97 -23.00
CA GLU A 77 -17.92 -2.09 -23.25
C GLU A 77 -19.33 -1.62 -23.65
N TYR A 78 -19.85 -0.60 -22.98
CA TYR A 78 -21.19 -0.10 -23.30
C TYR A 78 -21.27 0.53 -24.70
N ILE A 79 -20.18 1.13 -25.19
CA ILE A 79 -20.16 1.78 -26.51
C ILE A 79 -20.22 0.72 -27.61
N ILE A 80 -19.42 -0.35 -27.48
CA ILE A 80 -19.44 -1.46 -28.45
C ILE A 80 -20.81 -2.17 -28.43
N ARG A 81 -21.44 -2.38 -27.27
CA ARG A 81 -22.80 -2.93 -27.17
C ARG A 81 -23.82 -2.04 -27.89
N GLN A 82 -23.81 -0.73 -27.67
CA GLN A 82 -24.70 0.21 -28.37
C GLN A 82 -24.53 0.15 -29.89
N GLU A 83 -23.30 0.09 -30.39
CA GLU A 83 -23.05 0.02 -31.84
C GLU A 83 -23.45 -1.34 -32.43
N MET A 84 -23.30 -2.44 -31.68
CA MET A 84 -23.79 -3.77 -32.06
C MET A 84 -25.33 -3.83 -32.10
N ASP A 85 -26.02 -3.13 -31.21
CA ASP A 85 -27.50 -3.05 -31.22
C ASP A 85 -28.03 -2.33 -32.46
N MET A 86 -27.30 -1.30 -32.91
CA MET A 86 -27.69 -0.48 -34.06
C MET A 86 -27.30 -1.09 -35.41
N SER A 87 -26.30 -1.99 -35.45
CA SER A 87 -25.77 -2.59 -36.68
C SER A 87 -25.68 -4.12 -36.58
N PRO A 88 -26.68 -4.86 -37.12
CA PRO A 88 -26.67 -6.33 -37.10
C PRO A 88 -25.44 -6.96 -37.76
N GLY A 89 -24.96 -6.40 -38.89
CA GLY A 89 -23.78 -6.92 -39.58
C GLY A 89 -22.49 -6.78 -38.76
N LEU A 90 -22.34 -5.65 -38.07
CA LEU A 90 -21.21 -5.43 -37.16
C LEU A 90 -21.30 -6.35 -35.93
N ARG A 91 -22.50 -6.56 -35.39
CA ARG A 91 -22.75 -7.52 -34.31
C ARG A 91 -22.30 -8.93 -34.70
N ASP A 92 -22.72 -9.41 -35.87
CA ASP A 92 -22.36 -10.75 -36.34
C ASP A 92 -20.84 -10.89 -36.48
N VAL A 93 -20.14 -9.88 -37.02
CA VAL A 93 -18.68 -9.90 -37.18
C VAL A 93 -17.95 -9.88 -35.83
N ILE A 94 -18.40 -9.04 -34.90
CA ILE A 94 -17.79 -8.95 -33.56
C ILE A 94 -18.04 -10.24 -32.78
N GLU A 95 -19.28 -10.74 -32.69
CA GLU A 95 -19.59 -11.95 -31.92
C GLU A 95 -18.86 -13.20 -32.44
N ASN A 96 -18.71 -13.33 -33.76
CA ASN A 96 -18.06 -14.50 -34.36
C ASN A 96 -16.53 -14.44 -34.33
N PHE A 97 -15.93 -13.24 -34.29
CA PHE A 97 -14.48 -13.08 -34.44
C PHE A 97 -13.77 -12.42 -33.24
N LYS A 98 -14.49 -11.87 -32.25
CA LYS A 98 -13.86 -11.18 -31.12
C LYS A 98 -13.04 -12.14 -30.26
N MET A 99 -11.84 -11.68 -29.91
CA MET A 99 -11.12 -12.12 -28.74
C MET A 99 -11.14 -10.96 -27.76
N GLU A 100 -11.77 -11.15 -26.61
CA GLU A 100 -12.06 -10.08 -25.66
C GLU A 100 -11.09 -10.12 -24.49
N CYS A 101 -10.51 -8.97 -24.15
CA CYS A 101 -9.73 -8.75 -22.95
C CYS A 101 -10.43 -7.65 -22.15
N VAL A 102 -11.14 -8.02 -21.09
CA VAL A 102 -11.79 -7.07 -20.19
C VAL A 102 -10.81 -6.70 -19.09
N LEU A 103 -10.43 -5.42 -19.03
CA LEU A 103 -9.67 -4.88 -17.91
C LEU A 103 -10.61 -4.81 -16.69
N LYS A 104 -10.50 -5.80 -15.80
CA LYS A 104 -11.22 -5.85 -14.52
C LYS A 104 -10.37 -5.24 -13.41
N ASP A 105 -10.91 -5.19 -12.19
CA ASP A 105 -10.18 -4.79 -10.99
C ASP A 105 -8.83 -5.51 -10.91
N MET A 106 -7.77 -4.71 -10.71
CA MET A 106 -6.43 -5.25 -10.56
C MET A 106 -6.32 -6.02 -9.24
N SER A 107 -5.92 -7.28 -9.34
CA SER A 107 -5.51 -8.06 -8.18
C SER A 107 -4.33 -7.40 -7.47
N ALA A 108 -4.16 -7.68 -6.17
CA ALA A 108 -2.98 -7.21 -5.43
C ALA A 108 -1.66 -7.65 -6.11
N MET A 109 -1.66 -8.82 -6.76
CA MET A 109 -0.53 -9.31 -7.56
C MET A 109 -0.21 -8.38 -8.74
N GLU A 110 -1.21 -8.01 -9.54
CA GLU A 110 -1.01 -7.14 -10.70
C GLU A 110 -0.54 -5.76 -10.25
N LYS A 111 -1.15 -5.22 -9.18
CA LYS A 111 -0.74 -3.95 -8.56
C LYS A 111 0.74 -3.98 -8.12
N ALA A 112 1.20 -5.07 -7.52
CA ALA A 112 2.60 -5.23 -7.12
C ALA A 112 3.54 -5.26 -8.33
N LYS A 113 3.23 -6.07 -9.35
CA LYS A 113 4.04 -6.15 -10.59
C LYS A 113 4.15 -4.80 -11.28
N ILE A 114 3.05 -4.05 -11.36
CA ILE A 114 3.04 -2.72 -11.96
C ILE A 114 3.86 -1.74 -11.12
N LEU A 115 3.70 -1.74 -9.79
CA LEU A 115 4.50 -0.92 -8.88
C LEU A 115 6.00 -1.19 -9.05
N PHE A 116 6.41 -2.46 -9.11
CA PHE A 116 7.81 -2.82 -9.32
C PHE A 116 8.33 -2.38 -10.69
N SER A 117 7.52 -2.45 -11.74
CA SER A 117 7.87 -1.89 -13.04
C SER A 117 8.11 -0.37 -12.98
N HIS A 118 7.25 0.38 -12.28
CA HIS A 118 7.47 1.81 -12.07
C HIS A 118 8.73 2.10 -11.26
N LEU A 119 8.98 1.35 -10.19
CA LEU A 119 10.19 1.49 -9.37
C LEU A 119 11.46 1.17 -10.17
N LYS A 120 11.44 0.11 -10.97
CA LYS A 120 12.54 -0.27 -11.87
C LYS A 120 12.88 0.88 -12.82
N ASN A 121 11.87 1.51 -13.40
CA ASN A 121 12.04 2.62 -14.36
C ASN A 121 12.16 4.01 -13.71
N SER A 122 12.11 4.11 -12.39
CA SER A 122 12.25 5.39 -11.68
C SER A 122 13.71 5.83 -11.56
N ASP A 123 13.91 7.14 -11.41
CA ASP A 123 15.20 7.79 -11.11
C ASP A 123 15.58 7.72 -9.63
N LEU A 124 14.88 6.91 -8.82
CA LEU A 124 15.12 6.79 -7.38
C LEU A 124 16.41 6.03 -7.07
N GLU A 125 17.11 6.49 -6.04
CA GLU A 125 18.25 5.80 -5.44
C GLU A 125 17.83 4.50 -4.73
N TYR A 126 18.79 3.61 -4.53
CA TYR A 126 18.58 2.24 -4.06
C TYR A 126 17.75 2.19 -2.79
N GLU A 127 18.10 3.01 -1.80
CA GLU A 127 17.49 3.01 -0.46
C GLU A 127 16.01 3.43 -0.52
N TYR A 128 15.64 4.27 -1.48
CA TYR A 128 14.26 4.72 -1.68
C TYR A 128 13.43 3.66 -2.38
N VAL A 129 13.99 2.97 -3.38
CA VAL A 129 13.35 1.82 -4.02
C VAL A 129 13.13 0.71 -3.01
N GLN A 130 14.14 0.40 -2.20
CA GLN A 130 14.09 -0.60 -1.12
C GLN A 130 13.03 -0.23 -0.08
N SER A 131 12.97 1.04 0.34
CA SER A 131 11.94 1.47 1.28
C SER A 131 10.53 1.33 0.70
N ILE A 132 10.26 1.74 -0.54
CA ILE A 132 8.92 1.56 -1.14
C ILE A 132 8.59 0.08 -1.30
N PHE A 133 9.57 -0.76 -1.68
CA PHE A 133 9.42 -2.20 -1.73
C PHE A 133 8.97 -2.77 -0.37
N TYR A 134 9.57 -2.36 0.74
CA TYR A 134 9.15 -2.81 2.08
C TYR A 134 7.72 -2.40 2.44
N TYR A 135 7.25 -1.24 1.96
CA TYR A 135 5.87 -0.78 2.13
C TYR A 135 4.90 -1.28 1.05
N CYS A 136 5.35 -2.14 0.12
CA CYS A 136 4.56 -2.58 -1.04
C CYS A 136 3.19 -3.16 -0.65
N GLN A 137 3.12 -4.00 0.38
CA GLN A 137 1.85 -4.60 0.80
C GLN A 137 0.82 -3.56 1.26
N GLU A 138 1.26 -2.51 1.96
CA GLU A 138 0.40 -1.42 2.40
C GLU A 138 -0.07 -0.59 1.19
N ILE A 139 0.83 -0.33 0.24
CA ILE A 139 0.53 0.43 -0.97
C ILE A 139 -0.47 -0.32 -1.86
N ILE A 140 -0.24 -1.59 -2.21
CA ILE A 140 -1.09 -2.34 -3.16
C ILE A 140 -2.49 -2.64 -2.62
N ARG A 141 -2.64 -2.68 -1.29
CA ARG A 141 -3.93 -2.87 -0.60
C ARG A 141 -4.63 -1.56 -0.28
N HIS A 142 -3.98 -0.43 -0.54
CA HIS A 142 -4.53 0.88 -0.25
C HIS A 142 -5.83 1.12 -1.06
N PRO A 143 -6.93 1.57 -0.43
CA PRO A 143 -8.18 1.90 -1.14
C PRO A 143 -7.98 2.98 -2.22
N GLY A 144 -7.10 3.95 -1.93
CA GLY A 144 -6.70 5.01 -2.86
C GLY A 144 -5.67 4.60 -3.91
N TYR A 145 -5.28 3.32 -4.04
CA TYR A 145 -4.28 2.90 -5.02
C TYR A 145 -4.66 3.37 -6.43
N SER A 146 -3.77 4.15 -7.05
CA SER A 146 -3.95 4.66 -8.40
C SER A 146 -2.60 4.69 -9.11
N LEU A 147 -2.52 3.99 -10.25
CA LEU A 147 -1.31 3.93 -11.07
C LEU A 147 -0.81 5.31 -11.45
N ARG A 148 -1.72 6.23 -11.78
CA ARG A 148 -1.37 7.59 -12.19
C ARG A 148 -0.90 8.46 -11.02
N VAL A 149 -1.48 8.27 -9.84
CA VAL A 149 -1.06 8.99 -8.63
C VAL A 149 0.35 8.54 -8.23
N ILE A 150 0.60 7.21 -8.25
CA ILE A 150 1.92 6.63 -7.99
C ILE A 150 2.94 7.12 -9.03
N GLU A 151 2.61 7.06 -10.32
CA GLU A 151 3.50 7.51 -11.39
C GLU A 151 3.85 9.00 -11.24
N LYS A 152 2.87 9.86 -10.94
CA LYS A 152 3.14 11.29 -10.72
C LYS A 152 4.02 11.50 -9.49
N TYR A 153 3.76 10.79 -8.39
CA TYR A 153 4.58 10.88 -7.18
C TYR A 153 6.04 10.51 -7.48
N LEU A 154 6.26 9.38 -8.16
CA LEU A 154 7.60 8.90 -8.51
C LEU A 154 8.35 9.80 -9.50
N LYS A 155 7.64 10.63 -10.27
CA LYS A 155 8.22 11.61 -11.22
C LYS A 155 8.49 12.99 -10.63
N GLN A 156 8.01 13.28 -9.42
CA GLN A 156 8.24 14.57 -8.77
C GLN A 156 9.70 14.73 -8.34
N GLU A 157 10.22 15.96 -8.40
CA GLU A 157 11.53 16.25 -7.81
C GLU A 157 11.47 16.01 -6.30
N ARG A 158 12.29 15.07 -5.83
CA ARG A 158 12.41 14.73 -4.42
C ARG A 158 13.23 15.80 -3.71
N ASN A 159 12.82 16.17 -2.49
CA ASN A 159 13.72 16.83 -1.56
C ASN A 159 14.68 15.78 -0.95
N ASP A 160 15.96 15.84 -1.28
CA ASP A 160 16.99 14.88 -0.86
C ASP A 160 17.21 14.84 0.66
N ASP A 161 16.68 15.80 1.41
CA ASP A 161 16.72 15.82 2.88
C ASP A 161 15.71 14.85 3.53
N ILE A 162 14.77 14.29 2.77
CA ILE A 162 13.72 13.40 3.31
C ILE A 162 14.26 11.95 3.41
N PRO A 163 14.28 11.33 4.60
CA PRO A 163 14.75 9.96 4.75
C PRO A 163 13.92 8.96 3.91
N PRO A 164 14.52 7.87 3.38
CA PRO A 164 13.84 6.90 2.52
C PRO A 164 12.53 6.34 3.10
N LYS A 165 12.54 6.00 4.40
CA LYS A 165 11.37 5.50 5.12
C LYS A 165 10.22 6.51 5.14
N GLU A 166 10.54 7.78 5.40
CA GLU A 166 9.53 8.83 5.43
C GLU A 166 9.01 9.13 4.02
N TYR A 167 9.88 9.07 3.00
CA TYR A 167 9.48 9.19 1.60
C TYR A 167 8.49 8.09 1.18
N ALA A 168 8.67 6.84 1.62
CA ALA A 168 7.72 5.77 1.34
C ALA A 168 6.38 5.99 2.08
N ARG A 169 6.39 6.51 3.31
CA ARG A 169 5.17 6.86 4.06
C ARG A 169 4.44 8.06 3.45
N MET A 170 5.18 9.02 2.91
CA MET A 170 4.60 10.14 2.17
C MET A 170 3.88 9.69 0.90
N LEU A 171 4.32 8.62 0.23
CA LEU A 171 3.57 8.03 -0.89
C LEU A 171 2.20 7.53 -0.43
N ILE A 172 2.13 6.82 0.70
CA ILE A 172 0.86 6.33 1.27
C ILE A 172 -0.06 7.51 1.59
N TYR A 173 0.47 8.53 2.28
CA TYR A 173 -0.29 9.76 2.55
C TYR A 173 -0.74 10.47 1.26
N TYR A 174 0.06 10.42 0.20
CA TYR A 174 -0.29 11.00 -1.10
C TYR A 174 -1.39 10.21 -1.82
N LEU A 175 -1.54 8.91 -1.53
CA LEU A 175 -2.68 8.11 -1.98
C LEU A 175 -3.96 8.42 -1.20
N ASP A 176 -3.85 8.78 0.08
CA ASP A 176 -4.98 9.28 0.88
C ASP A 176 -5.45 10.66 0.40
N TYR A 177 -4.50 11.57 0.15
CA TYR A 177 -4.81 12.97 -0.16
C TYR A 177 -4.18 13.48 -1.47
N PRO A 178 -4.53 12.89 -2.63
CA PRO A 178 -4.06 13.34 -3.94
C PRO A 178 -4.76 14.64 -4.42
N GLU A 179 -5.16 15.54 -3.52
CA GLU A 179 -5.96 16.73 -3.85
C GLU A 179 -5.29 17.59 -4.94
N ASN A 180 -3.98 17.83 -4.82
CA ASN A 180 -3.23 18.62 -5.81
C ASN A 180 -3.15 17.90 -7.16
N PHE A 181 -3.06 16.57 -7.17
CA PHE A 181 -3.11 15.76 -8.39
C PHE A 181 -4.45 15.96 -9.10
N TRP A 182 -5.55 15.74 -8.38
CA TRP A 182 -6.89 15.85 -8.96
C TRP A 182 -7.24 17.28 -9.35
N LYS A 183 -6.80 18.28 -8.57
CA LYS A 183 -7.03 19.70 -8.87
C LYS A 183 -6.47 20.12 -10.22
N GLU A 184 -5.27 19.65 -10.56
CA GLU A 184 -4.64 19.94 -11.85
C GLU A 184 -5.48 19.38 -13.00
N ILE A 185 -5.80 18.08 -12.96
CA ILE A 185 -6.58 17.41 -14.01
C ILE A 185 -8.00 17.97 -14.08
N PHE A 186 -8.63 18.24 -12.94
CA PHE A 186 -9.97 18.83 -12.86
C PHE A 186 -10.02 20.23 -13.46
N SER A 187 -8.92 21.00 -13.35
CA SER A 187 -8.86 22.35 -13.93
C SER A 187 -8.82 22.36 -15.47
N GLU A 188 -8.35 21.27 -16.07
CA GLU A 188 -8.32 21.06 -17.52
C GLU A 188 -9.68 20.62 -18.08
N LEU A 189 -10.59 20.15 -17.21
CA LEU A 189 -11.92 19.72 -17.63
C LEU A 189 -12.77 20.86 -18.18
N SER A 190 -13.52 20.56 -19.23
CA SER A 190 -14.57 21.42 -19.77
C SER A 190 -15.58 21.79 -18.68
N ARG A 191 -16.25 22.95 -18.85
CA ARG A 191 -17.26 23.42 -17.90
C ARG A 191 -18.37 22.38 -17.71
N GLU A 192 -18.77 21.74 -18.79
CA GLU A 192 -19.81 20.72 -18.83
C GLU A 192 -19.36 19.43 -18.11
N ALA A 193 -18.13 18.95 -18.36
CA ALA A 193 -17.57 17.81 -17.65
C ALA A 193 -17.47 18.07 -16.14
N ARG A 194 -17.00 19.25 -15.73
CA ARG A 194 -16.98 19.65 -14.30
C ARG A 194 -18.38 19.63 -13.69
N MET A 195 -19.39 20.11 -14.41
CA MET A 195 -20.76 20.09 -13.91
C MET A 195 -21.29 18.66 -13.75
N ILE A 196 -21.05 17.80 -14.74
CA ILE A 196 -21.49 16.40 -14.70
C ILE A 196 -20.81 15.64 -13.56
N ILE A 197 -19.49 15.78 -13.35
CA ILE A 197 -18.83 15.07 -12.25
C ILE A 197 -19.30 15.55 -10.87
N MET A 198 -19.65 16.84 -10.72
CA MET A 198 -20.29 17.33 -9.50
C MET A 198 -21.71 16.78 -9.32
N MET A 199 -22.47 16.59 -10.40
CA MET A 199 -23.79 15.91 -10.34
C MET A 199 -23.64 14.46 -9.89
N ILE A 200 -22.62 13.76 -10.40
CA ILE A 200 -22.29 12.39 -9.96
C ILE A 200 -21.90 12.40 -8.48
N ALA A 201 -21.06 13.34 -8.04
CA ALA A 201 -20.62 13.44 -6.64
C ALA A 201 -21.75 13.78 -5.64
N VAL A 202 -22.83 14.40 -6.08
CA VAL A 202 -24.02 14.59 -5.24
C VAL A 202 -25.05 13.47 -5.40
N SER A 203 -24.82 12.57 -6.33
CA SER A 203 -25.63 11.37 -6.50
C SER A 203 -25.01 10.20 -5.73
N TYR A 204 -25.75 9.09 -5.63
CA TYR A 204 -25.17 7.82 -5.19
C TYR A 204 -24.30 7.25 -6.34
N THR A 205 -23.34 6.38 -6.03
CA THR A 205 -22.61 5.61 -7.04
C THR A 205 -22.56 4.14 -6.62
N PRO A 206 -22.77 3.18 -7.52
CA PRO A 206 -22.95 3.36 -8.97
C PRO A 206 -24.29 4.02 -9.33
N ILE A 207 -24.34 4.95 -10.30
CA ILE A 207 -25.59 5.58 -10.79
C ILE A 207 -25.78 5.35 -12.29
N SER A 208 -27.04 5.25 -12.72
CA SER A 208 -27.36 5.19 -14.14
C SER A 208 -26.88 6.43 -14.91
N LEU A 209 -26.24 6.21 -16.05
CA LEU A 209 -25.85 7.27 -17.00
C LEU A 209 -27.06 8.08 -17.47
N GLU A 210 -28.22 7.45 -17.59
CA GLU A 210 -29.45 8.11 -18.00
C GLU A 210 -29.97 9.07 -16.92
N ASP A 211 -29.87 8.69 -15.65
CA ASP A 211 -30.28 9.51 -14.51
C ASP A 211 -29.40 10.79 -14.40
N ILE A 212 -28.10 10.66 -14.65
CA ILE A 212 -27.19 11.80 -14.77
C ILE A 212 -27.51 12.65 -16.01
N ARG A 213 -27.88 12.02 -17.14
CA ARG A 213 -28.32 12.74 -18.35
C ARG A 213 -29.58 13.57 -18.09
N LEU A 214 -30.53 13.05 -17.32
CA LEU A 214 -31.74 13.77 -16.91
C LEU A 214 -31.40 14.98 -16.04
N THR A 215 -30.54 14.80 -15.04
CA THR A 215 -30.07 15.87 -14.15
C THR A 215 -29.36 16.97 -14.95
N TYR A 216 -28.43 16.59 -15.82
CA TYR A 216 -27.70 17.53 -16.67
C TYR A 216 -28.61 18.23 -17.68
N GLY A 217 -29.57 17.52 -18.27
CA GLY A 217 -30.57 18.11 -19.15
C GLY A 217 -31.42 19.16 -18.43
N ASN A 218 -31.75 18.93 -17.16
CA ASN A 218 -32.45 19.91 -16.33
C ASN A 218 -31.60 21.15 -16.06
N TYR A 219 -30.32 20.97 -15.72
CA TYR A 219 -29.36 22.05 -15.58
C TYR A 219 -29.26 22.92 -16.84
N ILE A 220 -29.15 22.31 -18.03
CA ILE A 220 -29.07 23.05 -19.31
C ILE A 220 -30.35 23.85 -19.56
N ARG A 221 -31.54 23.32 -19.23
CA ARG A 221 -32.80 24.07 -19.37
C ARG A 221 -32.87 25.29 -18.46
N LEU A 222 -32.35 25.17 -17.24
CA LEU A 222 -32.41 26.23 -16.22
C LEU A 222 -31.32 27.29 -16.40
N GLN A 223 -30.14 26.88 -16.87
CA GLN A 223 -28.92 27.70 -16.92
C GLN A 223 -28.46 28.02 -18.35
N GLY A 224 -29.25 27.66 -19.37
CA GLY A 224 -28.91 27.81 -20.77
C GLY A 224 -28.58 29.26 -21.15
N GLY A 225 -27.30 29.50 -21.48
CA GLY A 225 -26.80 30.75 -22.05
C GLY A 225 -26.93 30.80 -23.58
N ALA A 226 -26.40 31.85 -24.21
CA ALA A 226 -26.42 32.04 -25.66
C ALA A 226 -25.44 31.13 -26.44
N GLU A 227 -24.53 30.42 -25.75
CA GLU A 227 -23.52 29.53 -26.34
C GLU A 227 -23.98 28.08 -26.35
N GLU A 228 -23.65 27.36 -27.42
CA GLU A 228 -23.93 25.93 -27.58
C GLU A 228 -23.09 25.11 -26.58
N ALA A 229 -23.77 24.36 -25.71
CA ALA A 229 -23.11 23.52 -24.71
C ALA A 229 -22.45 22.30 -25.37
N LYS A 230 -21.32 21.84 -24.80
CA LYS A 230 -20.71 20.56 -25.17
C LYS A 230 -21.74 19.43 -25.02
N ALA A 231 -21.79 18.52 -25.99
CA ALA A 231 -22.70 17.39 -25.93
C ALA A 231 -22.41 16.50 -24.72
N PHE A 232 -23.46 15.97 -24.11
CA PHE A 232 -23.38 15.15 -22.89
C PHE A 232 -22.37 13.99 -23.03
N GLY A 233 -22.47 13.19 -24.10
CA GLY A 233 -21.55 12.07 -24.34
C GLY A 233 -20.09 12.51 -24.42
N ALA A 234 -19.78 13.62 -25.09
CA ALA A 234 -18.41 14.13 -25.19
C ALA A 234 -17.85 14.65 -23.86
N ALA A 235 -18.72 15.10 -22.95
CA ALA A 235 -18.32 15.49 -21.60
C ALA A 235 -18.14 14.25 -20.69
N VAL A 236 -18.95 13.21 -20.86
CA VAL A 236 -18.78 11.91 -20.18
C VAL A 236 -17.48 11.23 -20.65
N SER A 237 -17.21 11.16 -21.95
CA SER A 237 -15.95 10.60 -22.47
C SER A 237 -14.70 11.37 -22.07
N GLU A 238 -14.84 12.64 -21.71
CA GLU A 238 -13.76 13.40 -21.09
C GLU A 238 -13.52 12.95 -19.64
N LEU A 239 -14.58 12.72 -18.87
CA LEU A 239 -14.50 12.21 -17.50
C LEU A 239 -13.99 10.77 -17.44
N GLU A 240 -14.41 9.90 -18.36
CA GLU A 240 -13.98 8.49 -18.43
C GLU A 240 -12.49 8.33 -18.67
N LYS A 241 -11.78 9.41 -19.04
CA LYS A 241 -10.32 9.36 -19.15
C LYS A 241 -9.65 9.26 -17.80
N SER A 242 -10.23 9.82 -16.73
CA SER A 242 -9.51 10.02 -15.46
C SER A 242 -10.36 10.02 -14.19
N PHE A 243 -11.67 10.26 -14.27
CA PHE A 243 -12.53 10.54 -13.13
C PHE A 243 -13.54 9.43 -12.83
N ILE A 244 -14.08 8.80 -13.87
CA ILE A 244 -15.18 7.84 -13.74
C ILE A 244 -14.91 6.57 -14.54
N THR A 245 -15.49 5.48 -14.06
CA THR A 245 -15.60 4.22 -14.78
C THR A 245 -17.07 4.00 -15.11
N THR A 246 -17.31 3.47 -16.31
CA THR A 246 -18.65 3.12 -16.78
C THR A 246 -18.69 1.65 -17.16
N TYR A 247 -19.70 0.94 -16.69
CA TYR A 247 -19.90 -0.47 -17.01
C TYR A 247 -21.35 -0.74 -17.39
N TRP A 248 -21.56 -1.87 -18.07
CA TRP A 248 -22.89 -2.33 -18.43
C TRP A 248 -23.41 -3.32 -17.38
N ASP A 249 -24.59 -3.03 -16.86
CA ASP A 249 -25.40 -3.92 -16.03
C ASP A 249 -26.56 -4.50 -16.87
N GLU A 250 -26.81 -5.81 -16.77
CA GLU A 250 -27.83 -6.48 -17.57
C GLU A 250 -29.25 -6.06 -17.22
N GLU A 251 -29.52 -5.69 -15.96
CA GLU A 251 -30.83 -5.31 -15.47
C GLU A 251 -31.01 -3.78 -15.46
N GLU A 252 -29.95 -3.04 -15.12
CA GLU A 252 -30.01 -1.60 -14.87
C GLU A 252 -29.40 -0.70 -15.97
N GLY A 253 -28.81 -1.30 -17.01
CA GLY A 253 -28.19 -0.59 -18.11
C GLY A 253 -26.82 0.01 -17.76
N ILE A 254 -26.48 1.19 -18.29
CA ILE A 254 -25.14 1.76 -18.11
C ILE A 254 -25.02 2.43 -16.74
N ARG A 255 -24.09 1.94 -15.92
CA ARG A 255 -23.78 2.45 -14.58
C ARG A 255 -22.46 3.21 -14.58
N ILE A 256 -22.36 4.21 -13.69
CA ILE A 256 -21.20 5.07 -13.50
C ILE A 256 -20.77 5.03 -12.04
N TYR A 257 -19.47 4.87 -11.77
CA TYR A 257 -18.87 5.11 -10.47
C TYR A 257 -17.54 5.87 -10.61
N PHE A 258 -17.00 6.36 -9.49
CA PHE A 258 -15.70 7.02 -9.48
C PHE A 258 -14.57 6.01 -9.66
N GLU A 259 -13.62 6.30 -10.56
CA GLU A 259 -12.46 5.42 -10.81
C GLU A 259 -11.62 5.18 -9.54
N ASN A 260 -11.64 6.14 -8.60
CA ASN A 260 -10.93 6.05 -7.33
C ASN A 260 -11.69 6.84 -6.24
N PRO A 261 -11.84 6.32 -5.00
CA PRO A 261 -12.57 7.00 -3.93
C PRO A 261 -12.06 8.42 -3.61
N SER A 262 -10.75 8.67 -3.75
CA SER A 262 -10.15 10.00 -3.53
C SER A 262 -10.67 11.07 -4.51
N ILE A 263 -11.18 10.66 -5.68
CA ILE A 263 -11.78 11.55 -6.67
C ILE A 263 -13.10 12.10 -6.14
N GLU A 264 -13.93 11.22 -5.58
CA GLU A 264 -15.22 11.61 -5.01
C GLU A 264 -15.00 12.62 -3.88
N GLU A 265 -14.11 12.31 -2.94
CA GLU A 265 -13.77 13.21 -1.84
C GLU A 265 -13.23 14.55 -2.36
N PHE A 266 -12.32 14.53 -3.34
CA PHE A 266 -11.82 15.74 -3.98
C PHE A 266 -12.96 16.59 -4.58
N VAL A 267 -13.89 16.00 -5.34
CA VAL A 267 -14.99 16.73 -5.98
C VAL A 267 -15.96 17.28 -4.92
N ARG A 268 -16.25 16.52 -3.87
CA ARG A 268 -17.06 16.96 -2.72
C ARG A 268 -16.41 18.14 -2.00
N ASN A 269 -15.11 18.08 -1.73
CA ASN A 269 -14.33 19.18 -1.15
C ASN A 269 -14.30 20.41 -2.07
N TYR A 270 -14.20 20.20 -3.39
CA TYR A 270 -14.26 21.28 -4.37
C TYR A 270 -15.63 21.99 -4.37
N ILE A 271 -16.74 21.24 -4.31
CA ILE A 271 -18.09 21.80 -4.18
C ILE A 271 -18.19 22.63 -2.90
N ALA A 272 -17.75 22.08 -1.76
CA ALA A 272 -17.79 22.76 -0.47
C ALA A 272 -16.95 24.05 -0.44
N ALA A 273 -15.76 24.03 -1.06
CA ALA A 273 -14.88 25.19 -1.16
C ALA A 273 -15.44 26.30 -2.09
N ASN A 274 -16.35 25.96 -3.01
CA ASN A 274 -16.94 26.85 -3.99
C ASN A 274 -18.48 26.87 -3.91
N GLN A 275 -19.01 26.65 -2.71
CA GLN A 275 -20.43 26.39 -2.44
C GLN A 275 -21.36 27.49 -2.98
N GLU A 276 -20.97 28.77 -2.92
CA GLU A 276 -21.78 29.90 -3.39
C GLU A 276 -22.07 29.84 -4.90
N THR A 277 -21.19 29.19 -5.67
CA THR A 277 -21.34 29.08 -7.12
C THR A 277 -22.10 27.82 -7.53
N TYR A 278 -21.82 26.69 -6.88
CA TYR A 278 -22.27 25.38 -7.37
C TYR A 278 -23.47 24.83 -6.63
N VAL A 279 -23.63 25.10 -5.33
CA VAL A 279 -24.78 24.59 -4.57
C VAL A 279 -26.12 25.05 -5.14
N PRO A 280 -26.35 26.34 -5.45
CA PRO A 280 -27.62 26.76 -6.02
C PRO A 280 -27.92 26.06 -7.35
N LYS A 281 -26.90 25.93 -8.21
CA LYS A 281 -27.03 25.27 -9.52
C LYS A 281 -27.38 23.79 -9.38
N LEU A 282 -26.68 23.08 -8.49
CA LEU A 282 -26.92 21.67 -8.22
C LEU A 282 -28.31 21.46 -7.62
N CYS A 283 -28.69 22.27 -6.62
CA CYS A 283 -30.00 22.24 -5.97
C CYS A 283 -31.15 22.46 -6.96
N ASP A 284 -31.05 23.49 -7.81
CA ASP A 284 -32.10 23.80 -8.80
C ASP A 284 -32.18 22.71 -9.89
N SER A 285 -31.05 22.11 -10.24
CA SER A 285 -30.97 21.07 -11.27
C SER A 285 -31.36 19.67 -10.81
N ALA A 286 -31.39 19.41 -9.49
CA ALA A 286 -31.64 18.09 -8.93
C ALA A 286 -32.99 17.55 -9.39
N VAL A 287 -32.98 16.30 -9.87
CA VAL A 287 -34.18 15.57 -10.31
C VAL A 287 -34.45 14.33 -9.46
N PHE A 288 -33.57 14.02 -8.52
CA PHE A 288 -33.74 12.97 -7.51
C PHE A 288 -33.60 13.54 -6.11
N TYR A 289 -34.38 13.01 -5.17
CA TYR A 289 -34.41 13.51 -3.79
C TYR A 289 -33.08 13.28 -3.05
N ASN A 290 -32.42 12.15 -3.27
CA ASN A 290 -31.12 11.85 -2.68
C ASN A 290 -30.04 12.87 -3.08
N GLN A 291 -30.12 13.48 -4.26
CA GLN A 291 -29.18 14.55 -4.64
C GLN A 291 -29.27 15.78 -3.72
N LEU A 292 -30.50 16.16 -3.33
CA LEU A 292 -30.73 17.24 -2.37
C LEU A 292 -30.23 16.86 -0.98
N MET A 293 -30.43 15.60 -0.58
CA MET A 293 -29.95 15.08 0.69
C MET A 293 -28.42 15.09 0.77
N THR A 294 -27.74 14.62 -0.28
CA THR A 294 -26.28 14.67 -0.35
C THR A 294 -25.76 16.10 -0.30
N LEU A 295 -26.42 17.06 -0.95
CA LEU A 295 -26.07 18.47 -0.85
C LEU A 295 -26.17 18.98 0.60
N LEU A 296 -27.23 18.62 1.35
CA LEU A 296 -27.34 18.97 2.76
C LEU A 296 -26.18 18.40 3.59
N ASN A 297 -25.70 17.20 3.28
CA ASN A 297 -24.56 16.57 3.95
C ASN A 297 -23.24 17.30 3.64
N LEU A 298 -23.09 17.82 2.43
CA LEU A 298 -21.86 18.49 1.97
C LEU A 298 -21.71 19.92 2.51
N ILE A 299 -22.81 20.60 2.86
CA ILE A 299 -22.81 22.03 3.16
C ILE A 299 -22.86 22.27 4.67
N CYS A 300 -21.68 22.24 5.29
CA CYS A 300 -21.56 22.46 6.74
C CYS A 300 -21.32 23.92 7.16
N ARG A 301 -21.03 24.85 6.23
CA ARG A 301 -20.46 26.18 6.58
C ARG A 301 -21.31 27.40 6.22
N ASN A 302 -22.28 27.30 5.32
CA ASN A 302 -23.11 28.44 4.89
C ASN A 302 -24.60 28.21 5.21
N GLU A 303 -25.10 28.89 6.24
CA GLU A 303 -26.48 28.75 6.72
C GLU A 303 -27.53 29.13 5.68
N ALA A 304 -27.27 30.15 4.85
CA ALA A 304 -28.24 30.61 3.85
C ALA A 304 -28.43 29.59 2.72
N LEU A 305 -27.32 29.01 2.22
CA LEU A 305 -27.38 27.94 1.22
C LEU A 305 -28.00 26.67 1.79
N ARG A 306 -27.67 26.33 3.04
CA ARG A 306 -28.28 25.20 3.74
C ARG A 306 -29.80 25.35 3.84
N GLN A 307 -30.29 26.54 4.22
CA GLN A 307 -31.72 26.82 4.28
C GLN A 307 -32.38 26.70 2.90
N GLN A 308 -31.72 27.16 1.83
CA GLN A 308 -32.24 27.03 0.46
C GLN A 308 -32.45 25.57 0.06
N VAL A 309 -31.44 24.71 0.31
CA VAL A 309 -31.54 23.28 -0.01
C VAL A 309 -32.58 22.61 0.88
N ALA A 310 -32.62 22.93 2.18
CA ALA A 310 -33.60 22.39 3.11
C ALA A 310 -35.05 22.76 2.74
N ASP A 311 -35.29 24.00 2.32
CA ASP A 311 -36.59 24.45 1.82
C ASP A 311 -37.01 23.66 0.58
N ARG A 312 -36.06 23.37 -0.33
CA ARG A 312 -36.31 22.52 -1.50
C ARG A 312 -36.62 21.08 -1.10
N CYS A 313 -35.92 20.50 -0.12
CA CYS A 313 -36.23 19.18 0.43
C CYS A 313 -37.67 19.13 0.96
N VAL A 314 -38.10 20.12 1.74
CA VAL A 314 -39.48 20.20 2.25
C VAL A 314 -40.51 20.28 1.11
N GLU A 315 -40.21 21.02 0.04
CA GLU A 315 -41.12 21.18 -1.10
C GLU A 315 -41.28 19.93 -1.96
N GLU A 316 -40.21 19.13 -2.03
CA GLU A 316 -40.08 18.02 -2.97
C GLU A 316 -40.14 16.66 -2.30
N LEU A 317 -40.33 16.61 -0.96
CA LEU A 317 -40.33 15.38 -0.18
C LEU A 317 -41.25 14.30 -0.75
N TYR A 318 -42.46 14.68 -1.20
CA TYR A 318 -43.46 13.79 -1.80
C TYR A 318 -43.51 13.83 -3.34
N LYS A 319 -42.54 14.46 -4.01
CA LYS A 319 -42.61 14.75 -5.46
C LYS A 319 -41.43 14.21 -6.25
N LEU A 320 -40.21 14.38 -5.74
CA LEU A 320 -39.03 13.89 -6.45
C LEU A 320 -38.86 12.40 -6.19
N PRO A 321 -38.50 11.60 -7.21
CA PRO A 321 -38.16 10.19 -7.02
C PRO A 321 -36.88 10.07 -6.18
N MET A 322 -36.78 8.96 -5.45
CA MET A 322 -35.56 8.60 -4.73
C MET A 322 -34.97 7.33 -5.34
N LYS A 323 -33.67 7.35 -5.61
CA LYS A 323 -32.90 6.17 -6.01
C LYS A 323 -32.12 5.73 -4.79
N LEU A 324 -32.56 4.64 -4.16
CA LEU A 324 -32.02 4.13 -2.90
C LEU A 324 -31.08 2.98 -3.19
N GLU A 325 -29.79 3.24 -3.03
CA GLU A 325 -28.81 2.31 -2.48
C GLU A 325 -27.83 3.19 -1.68
N ASP A 326 -27.85 3.04 -0.35
CA ASP A 326 -26.80 3.48 0.58
C ASP A 326 -26.80 4.93 1.14
N MET A 327 -27.91 5.39 1.76
CA MET A 327 -27.92 6.58 2.65
C MET A 327 -27.75 6.23 4.14
N GLY A 328 -27.53 4.94 4.46
CA GLY A 328 -27.45 4.37 5.81
C GLY A 328 -28.82 4.13 6.43
N ASP A 329 -29.00 2.95 7.04
CA ASP A 329 -30.25 2.56 7.71
C ASP A 329 -30.51 3.43 8.96
N PRO A 330 -31.74 3.92 9.18
CA PRO A 330 -32.18 4.46 10.47
C PRO A 330 -32.09 3.41 11.61
N TYR A 331 -30.90 3.38 12.22
CA TYR A 331 -30.61 2.86 13.56
C TYR A 331 -30.56 1.34 13.76
N LEU A 332 -30.83 0.47 12.77
CA LEU A 332 -31.01 -0.98 13.03
C LEU A 332 -30.09 -1.97 12.29
N GLY A 333 -28.87 -1.54 11.91
CA GLY A 333 -28.00 -2.41 11.10
C GLY A 333 -28.62 -2.65 9.72
N GLU A 334 -27.98 -3.46 8.86
CA GLU A 334 -28.48 -3.67 7.48
C GLU A 334 -29.91 -4.28 7.46
N ARG A 335 -30.97 -3.46 7.41
CA ARG A 335 -32.25 -3.88 6.85
C ARG A 335 -32.26 -3.49 5.38
N PHE A 336 -31.96 -4.45 4.51
CA PHE A 336 -32.05 -4.27 3.07
C PHE A 336 -33.52 -4.05 2.67
N PHE A 337 -33.89 -2.81 2.36
CA PHE A 337 -35.15 -2.51 1.69
C PHE A 337 -34.85 -2.05 0.28
N LEU A 338 -34.97 -2.99 -0.66
CA LEU A 338 -34.84 -2.67 -2.07
C LEU A 338 -36.24 -2.33 -2.63
N TRP A 339 -36.29 -1.23 -3.40
CA TRP A 339 -37.30 -0.93 -4.44
C TRP A 339 -38.57 -0.11 -4.11
N GLN A 340 -38.82 0.41 -2.90
CA GLN A 340 -40.03 1.25 -2.63
C GLN A 340 -39.74 2.58 -1.91
N GLU A 341 -40.57 3.60 -2.18
CA GLU A 341 -40.42 4.94 -1.58
C GLU A 341 -40.84 4.96 -0.10
N CYS A 342 -39.89 5.18 0.82
CA CYS A 342 -40.17 5.45 2.24
C CYS A 342 -40.10 6.96 2.52
N TRP A 343 -41.22 7.58 2.90
CA TRP A 343 -41.26 9.01 3.21
C TRP A 343 -40.65 9.33 4.58
N THR A 344 -40.77 8.40 5.53
CA THR A 344 -40.26 8.58 6.90
C THR A 344 -38.74 8.53 6.93
N GLU A 345 -38.11 7.71 6.08
CA GLU A 345 -36.67 7.70 5.88
C GLU A 345 -36.16 9.06 5.35
N ARG A 346 -36.88 9.67 4.40
CA ARG A 346 -36.56 11.03 3.90
C ARG A 346 -36.65 12.06 5.01
N ALA A 347 -37.68 11.99 5.84
CA ALA A 347 -37.85 12.88 6.99
C ALA A 347 -36.74 12.67 8.04
N TYR A 348 -36.36 11.42 8.30
CA TYR A 348 -35.27 11.04 9.20
C TYR A 348 -33.94 11.66 8.75
N HIS A 349 -33.52 11.41 7.50
CA HIS A 349 -32.26 11.95 7.01
C HIS A 349 -32.28 13.48 6.92
N MET A 350 -33.43 14.08 6.60
CA MET A 350 -33.60 15.52 6.61
C MET A 350 -33.39 16.09 8.03
N MET A 351 -33.92 15.45 9.07
CA MET A 351 -33.68 15.83 10.46
C MET A 351 -32.21 15.62 10.85
N LEU A 352 -31.64 14.45 10.55
CA LEU A 352 -30.27 14.07 10.90
C LEU A 352 -29.23 15.03 10.32
N HIS A 353 -29.32 15.33 9.03
CA HIS A 353 -28.25 16.01 8.30
C HIS A 353 -28.42 17.52 8.21
N ALA A 354 -29.66 18.02 8.16
CA ALA A 354 -29.91 19.45 8.03
C ALA A 354 -29.88 20.19 9.38
N LYS A 355 -29.86 19.49 10.53
CA LYS A 355 -29.85 20.05 11.90
C LYS A 355 -30.71 21.33 12.01
N PRO A 356 -32.02 21.23 11.76
CA PRO A 356 -32.90 22.38 11.63
C PRO A 356 -32.92 23.23 12.90
N VAL A 357 -33.09 24.54 12.73
CA VAL A 357 -33.19 25.50 13.82
C VAL A 357 -34.62 25.55 14.31
N ARG A 358 -34.82 25.51 15.63
CA ARG A 358 -36.15 25.55 16.24
C ARG A 358 -36.99 26.71 15.69
N GLY A 359 -38.11 26.36 15.04
CA GLY A 359 -39.09 27.29 14.49
C GLY A 359 -38.88 27.66 13.02
N ASP A 360 -37.84 27.17 12.35
CA ASP A 360 -37.71 27.30 10.90
C ASP A 360 -38.72 26.43 10.12
N ARG A 361 -38.76 26.58 8.79
CA ARG A 361 -39.71 25.88 7.92
C ARG A 361 -39.58 24.37 8.05
N GLN A 362 -38.34 23.88 8.10
CA GLN A 362 -38.03 22.45 8.13
C GLN A 362 -38.40 21.83 9.49
N TRP A 363 -38.02 22.48 10.60
CA TRP A 363 -38.37 22.10 11.96
C TRP A 363 -39.88 21.96 12.11
N ASN A 364 -40.63 22.96 11.64
CA ASN A 364 -42.09 22.94 11.72
C ASN A 364 -42.69 21.86 10.82
N PHE A 365 -42.07 21.61 9.66
CA PHE A 365 -42.51 20.54 8.76
C PHE A 365 -42.29 19.16 9.39
N ILE A 366 -41.09 18.85 9.90
CA ILE A 366 -40.78 17.57 10.55
C ILE A 366 -41.65 17.36 11.78
N LYS A 367 -41.80 18.41 12.62
CA LYS A 367 -42.67 18.32 13.80
C LYS A 367 -44.09 17.94 13.41
N LYS A 368 -44.64 18.63 12.39
CA LYS A 368 -45.97 18.33 11.87
C LYS A 368 -46.04 16.94 11.24
N TYR A 369 -45.00 16.50 10.54
CA TYR A 369 -44.91 15.17 9.96
C TYR A 369 -45.06 14.09 11.03
N VAL A 370 -44.35 14.22 12.15
CA VAL A 370 -44.44 13.28 13.29
C VAL A 370 -45.83 13.34 13.94
N GLU A 371 -46.38 14.53 14.17
CA GLU A 371 -47.72 14.71 14.76
C GLU A 371 -48.84 14.13 13.85
N ASP A 372 -48.72 14.31 12.53
CA ASP A 372 -49.70 13.83 11.55
C ASP A 372 -49.43 12.38 11.11
N PHE A 373 -48.31 11.74 11.48
CA PHE A 373 -47.83 10.46 10.96
C PHE A 373 -48.94 9.40 10.88
N PHE A 374 -49.55 9.06 12.02
CA PHE A 374 -50.59 8.04 12.09
C PHE A 374 -51.90 8.43 11.38
N SER A 375 -52.15 9.73 11.21
CA SER A 375 -53.33 10.21 10.47
C SER A 375 -53.25 9.88 8.98
N HIS A 376 -52.05 9.63 8.43
CA HIS A 376 -51.89 9.23 7.03
C HIS A 376 -52.48 7.83 6.77
N PHE A 377 -52.46 6.92 7.74
CA PHE A 377 -53.09 5.59 7.61
C PHE A 377 -54.62 5.66 7.61
N GLU A 378 -55.20 6.70 8.23
CA GLU A 378 -56.65 6.87 8.34
C GLU A 378 -57.24 7.66 7.14
N ARG A 379 -56.41 8.41 6.41
CA ARG A 379 -56.82 9.24 5.26
C ARG A 379 -56.50 8.53 3.95
N LYS A 380 -57.50 8.22 3.13
CA LYS A 380 -57.26 7.88 1.71
C LYS A 380 -56.91 9.16 0.95
N GLN A 381 -55.62 9.46 0.82
CA GLN A 381 -55.15 10.41 -0.19
C GLN A 381 -54.91 9.63 -1.49
N ASP A 382 -55.55 10.06 -2.58
CA ASP A 382 -55.52 9.33 -3.85
C ASP A 382 -54.13 9.38 -4.55
N ASP A 383 -53.22 10.26 -4.12
CA ASP A 383 -51.94 10.55 -4.80
C ASP A 383 -50.66 10.15 -4.03
N ILE A 384 -50.75 9.76 -2.74
CA ILE A 384 -49.59 9.39 -1.91
C ILE A 384 -49.82 8.00 -1.31
N CYS A 385 -48.97 7.03 -1.68
CA CYS A 385 -48.96 5.72 -1.03
C CYS A 385 -48.17 5.81 0.29
N PHE A 386 -48.84 5.61 1.42
CA PHE A 386 -48.24 5.66 2.76
C PHE A 386 -48.46 4.30 3.44
N ASP A 387 -47.60 3.32 3.11
CA ASP A 387 -47.77 1.94 3.55
C ASP A 387 -47.25 1.74 4.99
N PRO A 388 -48.09 1.31 5.94
CA PRO A 388 -47.65 1.01 7.30
C PRO A 388 -46.47 0.02 7.37
N ILE A 389 -46.36 -0.93 6.43
CA ILE A 389 -45.28 -1.92 6.39
C ILE A 389 -43.92 -1.27 6.22
N ILE A 390 -43.86 -0.19 5.43
CA ILE A 390 -42.62 0.52 5.06
C ILE A 390 -42.37 1.67 6.02
N GLU A 391 -43.41 2.42 6.40
CA GLU A 391 -43.27 3.66 7.15
C GLU A 391 -43.10 3.46 8.67
N MET A 392 -43.78 2.45 9.25
CA MET A 392 -43.75 2.22 10.71
C MET A 392 -42.37 1.81 11.27
N PRO A 393 -41.57 0.97 10.59
CA PRO A 393 -40.22 0.65 11.03
C PRO A 393 -39.35 1.90 11.23
N GLU A 394 -39.39 2.85 10.29
CA GLU A 394 -38.52 4.02 10.31
C GLU A 394 -38.98 5.14 11.26
N PHE A 395 -40.24 5.07 11.69
CA PHE A 395 -40.83 6.08 12.56
C PHE A 395 -40.10 6.19 13.91
N ILE A 396 -39.68 5.07 14.50
CA ILE A 396 -38.98 5.08 15.79
C ILE A 396 -37.63 5.80 15.65
N GLY A 397 -36.90 5.52 14.56
CA GLY A 397 -35.63 6.19 14.25
C GLY A 397 -35.80 7.70 14.06
N LEU A 398 -36.85 8.12 13.34
CA LEU A 398 -37.20 9.54 13.19
C LEU A 398 -37.48 10.21 14.54
N VAL A 399 -38.32 9.59 15.39
CA VAL A 399 -38.65 10.15 16.71
C VAL A 399 -37.39 10.26 17.58
N LYS A 400 -36.53 9.23 17.55
CA LYS A 400 -35.26 9.24 18.29
C LYS A 400 -34.38 10.42 17.90
N VAL A 401 -34.13 10.62 16.60
CA VAL A 401 -33.30 11.73 16.12
C VAL A 401 -33.94 13.08 16.40
N CYS A 402 -35.29 13.17 16.38
CA CYS A 402 -35.98 14.37 16.80
C CYS A 402 -35.73 14.70 18.28
N GLU A 403 -35.86 13.73 19.17
CA GLU A 403 -35.62 13.85 20.61
C GLU A 403 -34.16 14.24 20.91
N GLU A 404 -33.20 13.58 20.27
CA GLU A 404 -31.75 13.88 20.40
C GLU A 404 -31.40 15.32 19.97
N GLN A 405 -32.16 15.88 19.04
CA GLN A 405 -32.01 17.27 18.57
C GLN A 405 -32.91 18.28 19.31
N GLY A 406 -33.61 17.85 20.37
CA GLY A 406 -34.41 18.73 21.23
C GLY A 406 -35.83 19.03 20.73
N MET A 407 -36.35 18.23 19.79
CA MET A 407 -37.74 18.24 19.37
C MET A 407 -38.52 17.22 20.20
N HIS A 408 -38.99 17.65 21.37
CA HIS A 408 -39.67 16.78 22.33
C HIS A 408 -41.15 16.57 21.99
N PHE A 409 -41.61 15.33 22.08
CA PHE A 409 -43.01 14.92 21.95
C PHE A 409 -43.56 14.32 23.25
N ASP A 410 -44.88 14.10 23.32
CA ASP A 410 -45.50 13.38 24.43
C ASP A 410 -45.30 11.87 24.23
N GLY A 411 -44.37 11.28 25.00
CA GLY A 411 -44.05 9.86 24.91
C GLY A 411 -45.21 8.93 25.24
N ASP A 412 -46.16 9.34 26.10
CA ASP A 412 -47.36 8.52 26.37
C ASP A 412 -48.27 8.49 25.14
N GLU A 413 -48.47 9.64 24.49
CA GLU A 413 -49.28 9.76 23.27
C GLU A 413 -48.65 9.02 22.08
N ILE A 414 -47.34 9.20 21.85
CA ILE A 414 -46.62 8.55 20.74
C ILE A 414 -46.68 7.03 20.86
N ILE A 415 -46.43 6.49 22.05
CA ILE A 415 -46.46 5.04 22.28
C ILE A 415 -47.89 4.50 22.10
N ASP A 416 -48.90 5.18 22.64
CA ASP A 416 -50.31 4.75 22.50
C ASP A 416 -50.74 4.74 21.02
N LEU A 417 -50.36 5.76 20.26
CA LEU A 417 -50.61 5.83 18.83
C LEU A 417 -49.85 4.76 18.06
N TYR A 418 -48.57 4.51 18.37
CA TYR A 418 -47.78 3.46 17.72
C TYR A 418 -48.43 2.08 17.91
N LEU A 419 -48.69 1.69 19.15
CA LEU A 419 -49.30 0.40 19.48
C LEU A 419 -50.71 0.25 18.88
N LYS A 420 -51.51 1.33 18.81
CA LYS A 420 -52.84 1.32 18.16
C LYS A 420 -52.73 0.99 16.67
N HIS A 421 -51.64 1.37 16.00
CA HIS A 421 -51.46 1.22 14.55
C HIS A 421 -50.54 0.06 14.15
N CYS A 422 -49.87 -0.61 15.10
CA CYS A 422 -49.16 -1.87 14.82
C CYS A 422 -50.11 -2.93 14.25
N ARG A 423 -49.70 -3.58 13.15
CA ARG A 423 -50.42 -4.67 12.50
C ARG A 423 -49.56 -5.92 12.31
N PHE A 424 -48.25 -5.74 12.24
CA PHE A 424 -47.32 -6.80 11.89
C PHE A 424 -46.36 -7.15 13.05
N ALA A 425 -45.80 -8.35 12.99
CA ALA A 425 -44.96 -8.90 14.06
C ALA A 425 -43.68 -8.09 14.30
N ASP A 426 -43.03 -7.64 13.23
CA ASP A 426 -41.81 -6.82 13.24
C ASP A 426 -42.05 -5.46 13.92
N GLN A 427 -43.13 -4.76 13.55
CA GLN A 427 -43.52 -3.48 14.17
C GLN A 427 -43.75 -3.63 15.68
N LEU A 428 -44.37 -4.73 16.09
CA LEU A 428 -44.55 -4.98 17.51
C LEU A 428 -43.19 -5.23 18.16
N VAL A 429 -42.33 -6.08 17.59
CA VAL A 429 -40.99 -6.34 18.15
C VAL A 429 -40.18 -5.05 18.32
N ASP A 430 -40.30 -4.11 17.38
CA ASP A 430 -39.61 -2.82 17.41
C ASP A 430 -40.09 -1.89 18.56
N PHE A 431 -41.23 -2.19 19.21
CA PHE A 431 -41.71 -1.44 20.39
C PHE A 431 -40.68 -1.32 21.51
N LYS A 432 -39.81 -2.33 21.69
CA LYS A 432 -38.76 -2.31 22.71
C LYS A 432 -37.80 -1.12 22.58
N TYR A 433 -37.62 -0.59 21.37
CA TYR A 433 -36.72 0.55 21.14
C TYR A 433 -37.24 1.86 21.73
N PHE A 434 -38.53 1.96 22.09
CA PHE A 434 -39.02 3.09 22.86
C PHE A 434 -38.49 3.13 24.30
N GLU A 435 -37.91 2.04 24.82
CA GLU A 435 -37.23 2.04 26.13
C GLU A 435 -36.09 3.08 26.18
N ASP A 436 -35.34 3.19 25.08
CA ASP A 436 -34.21 4.12 24.96
C ASP A 436 -34.65 5.57 24.78
N ILE A 437 -35.87 5.81 24.29
CA ILE A 437 -36.38 7.14 23.91
C ILE A 437 -37.28 7.71 25.03
N TYR A 438 -38.24 6.92 25.50
CA TYR A 438 -39.24 7.28 26.52
C TYR A 438 -39.35 6.21 27.61
N PRO A 439 -38.33 6.02 28.47
CA PRO A 439 -38.27 4.93 29.43
C PRO A 439 -39.49 4.90 30.37
N GLU A 440 -39.92 6.07 30.88
CA GLU A 440 -41.07 6.14 31.79
C GLU A 440 -42.41 5.80 31.10
N ALA A 441 -42.61 6.20 29.85
CA ALA A 441 -43.83 5.90 29.11
C ALA A 441 -43.86 4.44 28.62
N TYR A 442 -42.68 3.90 28.29
CA TYR A 442 -42.48 2.49 27.96
C TYR A 442 -42.77 1.59 29.17
N ASP A 443 -42.22 1.89 30.35
CA ASP A 443 -42.40 1.10 31.56
C ASP A 443 -43.86 0.94 31.98
N LYS A 444 -44.70 1.96 31.77
CA LYS A 444 -46.15 1.88 32.04
C LYS A 444 -46.87 0.79 31.24
N ARG A 445 -46.32 0.42 30.07
CA ARG A 445 -46.96 -0.47 29.08
C ARG A 445 -46.16 -1.77 28.87
N SER A 446 -44.89 -1.81 29.26
CA SER A 446 -43.96 -2.91 28.97
C SER A 446 -44.41 -4.25 29.59
N GLU A 447 -44.95 -4.25 30.81
CA GLU A 447 -45.43 -5.48 31.47
C GLU A 447 -46.68 -6.05 30.78
N GLU A 448 -47.66 -5.20 30.46
CA GLU A 448 -48.87 -5.58 29.74
C GLU A 448 -48.54 -6.05 28.32
N TYR A 449 -47.68 -5.30 27.62
CA TYR A 449 -47.19 -5.62 26.29
C TYR A 449 -46.44 -6.96 26.25
N ARG A 450 -45.49 -7.19 27.17
CA ARG A 450 -44.73 -8.45 27.23
C ARG A 450 -45.63 -9.65 27.49
N SER A 451 -46.65 -9.48 28.32
CA SER A 451 -47.69 -10.49 28.57
C SER A 451 -48.51 -10.77 27.31
N PHE A 452 -48.92 -9.72 26.59
CA PHE A 452 -49.63 -9.81 25.31
C PHE A 452 -48.79 -10.54 24.25
N MET A 453 -47.52 -10.15 24.06
CA MET A 453 -46.62 -10.76 23.09
C MET A 453 -46.37 -12.23 23.40
N LYS A 454 -46.05 -12.57 24.65
CA LYS A 454 -45.85 -13.97 25.08
C LYS A 454 -47.07 -14.86 24.78
N LYS A 455 -48.28 -14.29 24.82
CA LYS A 455 -49.53 -15.01 24.53
C LYS A 455 -49.82 -15.10 23.02
N ASN A 456 -49.51 -14.07 22.24
CA ASN A 456 -50.05 -13.92 20.88
C ASN A 456 -49.00 -13.94 19.75
N ILE A 457 -47.70 -13.79 20.03
CA ILE A 457 -46.66 -13.57 19.00
C ILE A 457 -46.58 -14.67 17.94
N LYS A 458 -46.78 -15.94 18.33
CA LYS A 458 -46.83 -17.05 17.36
C LYS A 458 -47.94 -16.86 16.32
N LYS A 459 -49.12 -16.46 16.77
CA LYS A 459 -50.24 -16.21 15.86
C LYS A 459 -49.96 -14.98 15.00
N ILE A 460 -49.47 -13.91 15.60
CA ILE A 460 -49.17 -12.65 14.89
C ILE A 460 -48.12 -12.88 13.80
N ILE A 461 -47.08 -13.67 14.06
CA ILE A 461 -46.08 -14.05 13.05
C ILE A 461 -46.73 -14.79 11.89
N LEU A 462 -47.56 -15.80 12.15
CA LEU A 462 -48.27 -16.53 11.08
C LEU A 462 -49.19 -15.61 10.27
N ASP A 463 -49.98 -14.77 10.96
CA ASP A 463 -50.88 -13.79 10.31
C ASP A 463 -50.09 -12.76 9.48
N THR A 464 -48.87 -12.38 9.94
CA THR A 464 -47.97 -11.46 9.21
C THR A 464 -47.40 -12.14 7.98
N LEU A 465 -46.93 -13.39 8.11
CA LEU A 465 -46.35 -14.16 7.00
C LEU A 465 -47.37 -14.43 5.89
N ASP A 466 -48.61 -14.78 6.25
CA ASP A 466 -49.73 -14.98 5.32
C ASP A 466 -50.03 -13.71 4.52
N TYR A 467 -49.87 -12.54 5.15
CA TYR A 467 -50.03 -11.26 4.46
C TYR A 467 -48.84 -10.91 3.54
N LEU A 468 -47.60 -11.20 3.95
CA LEU A 468 -46.40 -10.83 3.19
C LEU A 468 -46.16 -11.73 1.96
N GLU A 469 -46.69 -12.95 1.92
CA GLU A 469 -46.46 -13.92 0.85
C GLU A 469 -46.80 -13.38 -0.54
N GLU A 470 -47.86 -12.57 -0.68
CA GLU A 470 -48.33 -12.07 -1.98
C GLU A 470 -47.59 -10.80 -2.46
N ASP A 471 -47.28 -9.88 -1.53
CA ASP A 471 -46.86 -8.51 -1.88
C ASP A 471 -45.39 -8.18 -1.48
N TYR A 472 -44.77 -8.93 -0.56
CA TYR A 472 -43.47 -8.59 0.04
C TYR A 472 -42.58 -9.81 0.37
N PRO A 473 -42.07 -10.54 -0.65
CA PRO A 473 -41.35 -11.80 -0.46
C PRO A 473 -40.05 -11.67 0.34
N ASP A 474 -39.27 -10.60 0.15
CA ASP A 474 -38.01 -10.39 0.88
C ASP A 474 -38.25 -10.17 2.38
N LYS A 475 -39.33 -9.46 2.72
CA LYS A 475 -39.72 -9.19 4.12
C LYS A 475 -40.28 -10.45 4.79
N MET A 476 -41.00 -11.26 4.03
CA MET A 476 -41.41 -12.59 4.46
C MET A 476 -40.17 -13.43 4.82
N ASP A 477 -39.14 -13.40 3.97
CA ASP A 477 -37.92 -14.16 4.17
C ASP A 477 -37.17 -13.77 5.44
N PHE A 478 -36.97 -12.46 5.67
CA PHE A 478 -36.35 -11.96 6.88
C PHE A 478 -37.12 -12.35 8.15
N LEU A 479 -38.45 -12.25 8.13
CA LEU A 479 -39.28 -12.62 9.28
C LEU A 479 -39.22 -14.13 9.58
N ILE A 480 -39.13 -14.98 8.56
CA ILE A 480 -38.94 -16.43 8.75
C ILE A 480 -37.64 -16.70 9.51
N ASP A 481 -36.56 -16.01 9.13
CA ASP A 481 -35.23 -16.24 9.67
C ASP A 481 -35.08 -15.66 11.09
N GLU A 482 -35.74 -14.54 11.40
CA GLU A 482 -35.76 -13.92 12.73
C GLU A 482 -36.75 -14.60 13.71
N THR A 483 -37.74 -15.33 13.20
CA THR A 483 -38.78 -15.98 14.03
C THR A 483 -38.23 -16.77 15.23
N PRO A 484 -37.17 -17.61 15.11
CA PRO A 484 -36.61 -18.32 16.24
C PRO A 484 -36.05 -17.39 17.34
N ALA A 485 -35.39 -16.29 16.95
CA ALA A 485 -34.85 -15.30 17.87
C ALA A 485 -35.98 -14.57 18.61
N ILE A 486 -37.00 -14.11 17.86
CA ILE A 486 -38.20 -13.47 18.41
C ILE A 486 -38.88 -14.40 19.43
N LEU A 487 -39.10 -15.69 19.10
CA LEU A 487 -39.72 -16.62 20.04
C LEU A 487 -38.88 -16.85 21.31
N ARG A 488 -37.55 -16.89 21.16
CA ARG A 488 -36.62 -17.06 22.28
C ARG A 488 -36.69 -15.89 23.26
N GLU A 489 -36.84 -14.66 22.75
CA GLU A 489 -36.98 -13.44 23.56
C GLU A 489 -38.16 -13.52 24.54
N TYR A 490 -39.26 -14.16 24.12
CA TYR A 490 -40.45 -14.36 24.95
C TYR A 490 -40.50 -15.72 25.67
N GLY A 491 -39.42 -16.50 25.62
CA GLY A 491 -39.30 -17.81 26.27
C GLY A 491 -40.19 -18.90 25.63
N LEU A 492 -40.52 -18.76 24.35
CA LEU A 492 -41.32 -19.69 23.57
C LEU A 492 -40.42 -20.63 22.77
N ARG A 493 -40.87 -21.88 22.59
CA ARG A 493 -40.13 -22.88 21.81
C ARG A 493 -40.48 -22.83 20.33
N TYR A 494 -39.46 -22.87 19.48
CA TYR A 494 -39.57 -23.07 18.04
C TYR A 494 -39.71 -24.57 17.71
N THR A 495 -40.91 -25.10 17.93
CA THR A 495 -41.25 -26.53 17.83
C THR A 495 -41.47 -26.97 16.39
N ASP A 496 -41.21 -28.23 16.06
CA ASP A 496 -41.42 -28.77 14.70
C ASP A 496 -42.87 -28.65 14.20
N ALA A 497 -43.86 -28.72 15.09
CA ALA A 497 -45.26 -28.46 14.72
C ALA A 497 -45.46 -27.03 14.16
N TYR A 498 -44.83 -26.04 14.81
CA TYR A 498 -44.91 -24.64 14.41
C TYR A 498 -44.07 -24.35 13.16
N LYS A 499 -42.92 -25.04 12.99
CA LYS A 499 -42.16 -25.01 11.73
C LYS A 499 -43.01 -25.47 10.54
N ASN A 500 -43.80 -26.53 10.73
CA ASN A 500 -44.70 -27.02 9.70
C ASN A 500 -45.84 -26.03 9.39
N GLU A 501 -46.34 -25.28 10.38
CA GLU A 501 -47.32 -24.21 10.16
C GLU A 501 -46.72 -23.08 9.30
N ILE A 502 -45.50 -22.62 9.59
CA ILE A 502 -44.79 -21.62 8.76
C ILE A 502 -44.57 -22.16 7.33
N LYS A 503 -44.12 -23.42 7.20
CA LYS A 503 -43.91 -24.06 5.89
C LYS A 503 -45.16 -24.14 5.03
N LEU A 504 -46.32 -24.28 5.67
CA LEU A 504 -47.61 -24.37 5.00
C LEU A 504 -48.02 -23.05 4.36
N ILE A 505 -47.61 -21.94 4.96
CA ILE A 505 -47.83 -20.58 4.45
C ILE A 505 -46.73 -20.26 3.43
N CYS A 506 -45.46 -20.21 3.86
CA CYS A 506 -44.38 -19.63 3.06
C CYS A 506 -43.60 -20.65 2.20
N GLY A 507 -43.96 -21.93 2.20
CA GLY A 507 -43.22 -23.01 1.53
C GLY A 507 -41.89 -23.42 2.19
N ARG A 508 -41.30 -22.58 3.06
CA ARG A 508 -40.05 -22.83 3.81
C ARG A 508 -40.17 -22.49 5.30
N TYR A 509 -39.18 -22.88 6.10
CA TYR A 509 -39.01 -22.47 7.50
C TYR A 509 -37.51 -22.39 7.83
N TYR A 510 -37.13 -21.72 8.92
CA TYR A 510 -35.73 -21.62 9.33
C TYR A 510 -35.17 -22.95 9.88
N ASP A 511 -34.08 -23.47 9.28
CA ASP A 511 -33.37 -24.67 9.74
C ASP A 511 -31.93 -24.34 10.18
N GLU A 512 -31.62 -24.57 11.46
CA GLU A 512 -30.26 -24.37 12.02
C GLU A 512 -29.19 -25.19 11.26
N LYS A 513 -29.56 -26.33 10.64
CA LYS A 513 -28.62 -27.21 9.92
C LYS A 513 -28.33 -26.79 8.47
N GLU A 514 -29.19 -25.96 7.87
CA GLU A 514 -29.00 -25.41 6.52
C GLU A 514 -28.36 -24.01 6.52
N SER A 515 -28.02 -23.45 7.70
CA SER A 515 -27.33 -22.15 7.83
C SER A 515 -25.88 -22.11 7.32
N ASN A 516 -25.45 -23.13 6.57
CA ASN A 516 -24.27 -23.00 5.71
C ASN A 516 -24.69 -22.37 4.38
N ARG A 517 -24.46 -21.04 4.31
CA ARG A 517 -24.31 -20.24 3.08
C ARG A 517 -25.60 -19.98 2.28
N HIS A 518 -26.24 -18.86 2.58
CA HIS A 518 -26.48 -17.93 1.48
C HIS A 518 -25.13 -17.30 1.14
N GLU A 519 -24.47 -17.83 0.11
CA GLU A 519 -23.46 -17.09 -0.62
C GLU A 519 -24.20 -15.92 -1.28
N GLY A 520 -24.20 -14.77 -0.61
CA GLY A 520 -24.32 -13.50 -1.33
C GLY A 520 -23.19 -13.39 -2.37
N PRO A 521 -23.23 -12.40 -3.27
CA PRO A 521 -22.27 -12.28 -4.39
C PRO A 521 -20.79 -12.29 -3.98
N PHE A 522 -20.50 -12.09 -2.68
CA PHE A 522 -19.18 -12.06 -2.06
C PHE A 522 -18.87 -13.35 -1.27
N GLY A 523 -19.07 -14.52 -1.89
CA GLY A 523 -18.77 -15.83 -1.30
C GLY A 523 -17.26 -16.17 -1.24
N ASN A 524 -16.80 -16.55 -0.04
CA ASN A 524 -15.48 -17.12 0.34
C ASN A 524 -14.24 -16.20 0.22
N ASP A 525 -14.15 -15.20 1.08
CA ASP A 525 -12.94 -14.37 1.23
C ASP A 525 -11.80 -15.10 1.98
N TYR A 526 -12.11 -15.84 3.05
CA TYR A 526 -11.10 -16.48 3.92
C TYR A 526 -10.24 -17.58 3.26
N GLY A 527 -10.74 -18.23 2.20
CA GLY A 527 -9.99 -19.23 1.44
C GLY A 527 -9.08 -18.61 0.37
N ARG A 528 -9.58 -17.56 -0.32
CA ARG A 528 -8.85 -16.78 -1.32
C ARG A 528 -7.71 -15.99 -0.70
N GLU A 529 -7.92 -15.41 0.47
CA GLU A 529 -6.92 -14.59 1.16
C GLU A 529 -5.64 -15.39 1.52
N ARG A 530 -5.74 -16.68 1.87
CA ARG A 530 -4.57 -17.53 2.14
C ARG A 530 -3.78 -17.92 0.89
N GLU A 531 -4.46 -18.06 -0.24
CA GLU A 531 -3.82 -18.39 -1.51
C GLU A 531 -3.19 -17.14 -2.14
N GLU A 532 -3.89 -15.99 -2.07
CA GLU A 532 -3.35 -14.68 -2.42
C GLU A 532 -2.15 -14.29 -1.56
N ASN A 533 -2.18 -14.49 -0.24
CA ASN A 533 -1.04 -14.18 0.63
C ASN A 533 0.20 -15.04 0.32
N ARG A 534 0.03 -16.30 -0.09
CA ARG A 534 1.16 -17.16 -0.51
C ARG A 534 1.73 -16.70 -1.86
N ASN A 535 0.86 -16.30 -2.80
CA ASN A 535 1.28 -15.78 -4.10
C ASN A 535 1.99 -14.42 -3.97
N ILE A 536 1.55 -13.56 -3.04
CA ILE A 536 2.20 -12.26 -2.78
C ILE A 536 3.67 -12.44 -2.37
N ARG A 537 4.01 -13.41 -1.51
CA ARG A 537 5.43 -13.65 -1.16
C ARG A 537 6.27 -14.00 -2.37
N ALA A 538 5.81 -14.91 -3.23
CA ALA A 538 6.53 -15.27 -4.44
C ALA A 538 6.73 -14.07 -5.39
N ILE A 539 5.72 -13.19 -5.50
CA ILE A 539 5.82 -11.94 -6.29
C ILE A 539 6.76 -10.94 -5.64
N MET A 540 6.78 -10.84 -4.31
CA MET A 540 7.74 -10.00 -3.59
C MET A 540 9.15 -10.50 -3.83
N ASP A 541 9.39 -11.81 -3.79
CA ASP A 541 10.70 -12.41 -4.08
C ASP A 541 11.12 -12.16 -5.54
N GLU A 542 10.22 -12.38 -6.50
CA GLU A 542 10.42 -12.07 -7.93
C GLU A 542 10.68 -10.56 -8.14
N GLY A 543 9.93 -9.72 -7.43
CA GLY A 543 10.04 -8.27 -7.45
C GLY A 543 11.38 -7.80 -6.90
N TYR A 544 11.84 -8.36 -5.79
CA TYR A 544 13.14 -8.08 -5.20
C TYR A 544 14.25 -8.42 -6.19
N LYS A 545 14.21 -9.62 -6.77
CA LYS A 545 15.16 -10.03 -7.83
C LYS A 545 15.11 -9.10 -9.03
N THR A 546 13.93 -8.68 -9.46
CA THR A 546 13.76 -7.83 -10.64
C THR A 546 14.22 -6.38 -10.42
N LEU A 547 14.02 -5.85 -9.20
CA LEU A 547 14.35 -4.47 -8.84
C LEU A 547 15.83 -4.29 -8.54
N PHE A 548 16.42 -5.27 -7.85
CA PHE A 548 17.79 -5.18 -7.36
C PHE A 548 18.77 -6.02 -8.19
N GLU A 549 18.28 -6.93 -9.03
CA GLU A 549 19.08 -7.84 -9.87
C GLU A 549 20.08 -8.67 -9.06
N TRP A 550 19.64 -9.13 -7.88
CA TRP A 550 20.38 -10.09 -7.06
C TRP A 550 19.98 -11.50 -7.49
N ASP A 551 20.87 -12.18 -8.20
CA ASP A 551 20.76 -13.63 -8.32
C ASP A 551 21.05 -14.23 -6.94
N VAL A 552 20.13 -15.05 -6.44
CA VAL A 552 20.30 -15.85 -5.22
C VAL A 552 21.25 -17.03 -5.47
N ASP A 553 21.73 -17.16 -6.71
CA ASP A 553 22.64 -18.20 -7.17
C ASP A 553 24.07 -17.64 -7.41
N GLU A 554 24.59 -16.80 -6.51
CA GLU A 554 26.05 -16.80 -6.30
C GLU A 554 26.39 -18.14 -5.62
N GLU A 555 26.39 -19.22 -6.41
CA GLU A 555 26.99 -20.51 -6.04
C GLU A 555 28.39 -20.25 -5.47
N ASP A 556 28.77 -20.99 -4.42
CA ASP A 556 30.10 -20.94 -3.80
C ASP A 556 31.19 -20.76 -4.87
N VAL A 557 31.66 -19.52 -5.02
CA VAL A 557 32.62 -19.16 -6.07
C VAL A 557 33.92 -19.84 -5.70
N ASP A 558 34.28 -20.91 -6.44
CA ASP A 558 35.53 -21.65 -6.22
C ASP A 558 36.72 -20.84 -6.76
N VAL A 559 37.14 -19.84 -5.97
CA VAL A 559 38.29 -18.97 -6.28
C VAL A 559 39.56 -19.80 -6.44
N ALA A 560 39.74 -20.86 -5.64
CA ALA A 560 40.87 -21.76 -5.75
C ALA A 560 41.00 -22.36 -7.16
N ARG A 561 39.88 -22.79 -7.75
CA ARG A 561 39.85 -23.25 -9.14
C ARG A 561 40.21 -22.17 -10.15
N TYR A 562 39.80 -20.92 -9.95
CA TYR A 562 40.22 -19.82 -10.83
C TYR A 562 41.72 -19.57 -10.73
N ILE A 563 42.29 -19.65 -9.52
CA ILE A 563 43.74 -19.53 -9.31
C ILE A 563 44.50 -20.64 -10.05
N GLU A 564 44.06 -21.89 -9.95
CA GLU A 564 44.66 -23.04 -10.67
C GLU A 564 44.64 -22.85 -12.19
N LEU A 565 43.57 -22.26 -12.73
CA LEU A 565 43.40 -22.06 -14.17
C LEU A 565 44.14 -20.82 -14.71
N ALA A 566 44.50 -19.87 -13.83
CA ALA A 566 45.12 -18.60 -14.23
C ALA A 566 46.62 -18.70 -14.59
N GLY A 567 47.25 -19.85 -14.31
CA GLY A 567 48.65 -20.11 -14.72
C GLY A 567 49.67 -19.24 -14.01
N PHE A 568 49.55 -19.11 -12.68
CA PHE A 568 50.55 -18.44 -11.85
C PHE A 568 51.88 -19.21 -11.84
N GLU A 569 52.95 -18.57 -11.39
CA GLU A 569 54.14 -19.32 -10.99
C GLU A 569 53.76 -20.24 -9.82
N LYS A 570 54.18 -21.51 -9.87
CA LYS A 570 53.79 -22.53 -8.89
C LYS A 570 54.03 -22.11 -7.43
N SER A 571 55.08 -21.34 -7.17
CA SER A 571 55.40 -20.83 -5.83
C SER A 571 54.39 -19.81 -5.29
N ILE A 572 53.71 -19.06 -6.18
CA ILE A 572 52.69 -18.07 -5.86
C ILE A 572 51.32 -18.74 -5.81
N GLU A 573 51.04 -19.63 -6.76
CA GLU A 573 49.82 -20.45 -6.80
C GLU A 573 49.63 -21.21 -5.49
N GLU A 574 50.65 -21.93 -5.02
CA GLU A 574 50.60 -22.69 -3.76
C GLU A 574 50.36 -21.78 -2.54
N LYS A 575 50.83 -20.53 -2.57
CA LYS A 575 50.58 -19.58 -1.47
C LYS A 575 49.17 -19.00 -1.51
N LEU A 576 48.64 -18.69 -2.69
CA LEU A 576 47.28 -18.16 -2.87
C LEU A 576 46.24 -19.22 -2.52
N ILE A 577 46.39 -20.45 -3.02
CA ILE A 577 45.50 -21.58 -2.66
C ILE A 577 45.53 -21.82 -1.15
N LYS A 578 46.72 -21.81 -0.53
CA LYS A 578 46.83 -21.96 0.92
C LYS A 578 46.13 -20.82 1.68
N ALA A 579 46.26 -19.58 1.22
CA ALA A 579 45.58 -18.45 1.84
C ALA A 579 44.05 -18.58 1.73
N GLU A 580 43.56 -19.05 0.59
CA GLU A 580 42.15 -19.33 0.34
C GLU A 580 41.62 -20.47 1.23
N GLU A 581 42.37 -21.57 1.36
CA GLU A 581 41.97 -22.72 2.19
C GLU A 581 42.01 -22.42 3.70
N THR A 582 42.93 -21.56 4.14
CA THR A 582 43.17 -21.31 5.57
C THR A 582 42.51 -20.03 6.08
N GLY A 583 42.09 -19.14 5.18
CA GLY A 583 41.66 -17.78 5.50
C GLY A 583 42.80 -16.88 6.00
N GLU A 584 44.06 -17.28 5.81
CA GLU A 584 45.22 -16.56 6.32
C GLU A 584 46.30 -16.34 5.25
N PRO A 585 46.66 -15.09 4.90
CA PRO A 585 46.12 -13.87 5.51
C PRO A 585 44.71 -13.51 5.02
N TRP A 586 43.86 -13.04 5.94
CA TRP A 586 42.42 -12.81 5.73
C TRP A 586 42.08 -11.89 4.55
N PHE A 587 42.94 -10.91 4.25
CA PHE A 587 42.68 -9.93 3.19
C PHE A 587 42.77 -10.53 1.78
N VAL A 588 43.39 -11.71 1.61
CA VAL A 588 43.49 -12.37 0.29
C VAL A 588 42.10 -12.78 -0.21
N GLN A 589 41.31 -13.44 0.62
CA GLN A 589 39.93 -13.83 0.32
C GLN A 589 39.04 -12.60 0.00
N HIS A 590 39.30 -11.46 0.65
CA HIS A 590 38.51 -10.25 0.48
C HIS A 590 38.94 -9.42 -0.75
N MET A 591 40.19 -9.53 -1.20
CA MET A 591 40.68 -8.84 -2.40
C MET A 591 40.55 -9.66 -3.67
N ILE A 592 40.49 -10.99 -3.57
CA ILE A 592 40.43 -11.93 -4.70
C ILE A 592 39.16 -12.77 -4.57
N GLY A 593 38.00 -12.17 -4.84
CA GLY A 593 36.70 -12.84 -4.71
C GLY A 593 36.15 -13.38 -6.03
N SER A 594 36.72 -13.00 -7.16
CA SER A 594 36.18 -13.32 -8.48
C SER A 594 37.25 -13.73 -9.50
N SER A 595 36.82 -14.35 -10.60
CA SER A 595 37.71 -14.65 -11.72
C SER A 595 38.36 -13.39 -12.32
N ALA A 596 37.66 -12.25 -12.30
CA ALA A 596 38.19 -10.96 -12.73
C ALA A 596 39.31 -10.47 -11.80
N ASP A 597 39.16 -10.64 -10.48
CA ASP A 597 40.21 -10.29 -9.52
C ASP A 597 41.47 -11.14 -9.71
N VAL A 598 41.30 -12.45 -9.92
CA VAL A 598 42.40 -13.37 -10.23
C VAL A 598 43.14 -12.93 -11.51
N GLU A 599 42.41 -12.56 -12.55
CA GLU A 599 42.99 -12.07 -13.80
C GLU A 599 43.73 -10.73 -13.60
N ASN A 600 43.17 -9.81 -12.81
CA ASN A 600 43.81 -8.54 -12.47
C ASN A 600 45.11 -8.79 -11.70
N LEU A 601 45.11 -9.63 -10.68
CA LEU A 601 46.32 -9.98 -9.93
C LEU A 601 47.40 -10.57 -10.85
N LYS A 602 47.00 -11.49 -11.74
CA LYS A 602 47.93 -12.11 -12.70
C LYS A 602 48.60 -11.09 -13.61
N LYS A 603 47.83 -10.16 -14.19
CA LYS A 603 48.36 -9.06 -15.02
C LYS A 603 49.27 -8.12 -14.24
N GLY A 604 48.92 -7.84 -12.98
CA GLY A 604 49.74 -7.04 -12.08
C GLY A 604 51.11 -7.67 -11.84
N ILE A 605 51.13 -8.97 -11.54
CA ILE A 605 52.35 -9.76 -11.34
C ILE A 605 53.23 -9.76 -12.58
N GLU A 606 52.64 -9.93 -13.77
CA GLU A 606 53.37 -9.90 -15.04
C GLU A 606 53.96 -8.52 -15.34
N SER A 607 53.33 -7.46 -14.85
CA SER A 607 53.79 -6.08 -15.02
C SER A 607 54.91 -5.67 -14.05
N ALA A 608 55.08 -6.38 -12.93
CA ALA A 608 56.06 -6.08 -11.88
C ALA A 608 57.47 -6.65 -12.14
N GLU A 609 57.79 -7.07 -13.37
CA GLU A 609 59.02 -7.70 -13.86
C GLU A 609 60.22 -7.78 -12.85
N GLY A 610 60.39 -8.93 -12.20
CA GLY A 610 61.59 -9.25 -11.41
C GLY A 610 61.58 -8.84 -9.94
N GLU A 611 60.47 -8.29 -9.42
CA GLU A 611 60.29 -8.08 -7.98
C GLU A 611 59.96 -9.39 -7.23
N GLU A 612 60.44 -9.50 -5.98
CA GLU A 612 60.10 -10.61 -5.10
C GLU A 612 58.68 -10.42 -4.56
N ILE A 613 57.74 -11.26 -5.00
CA ILE A 613 56.32 -11.14 -4.63
C ILE A 613 56.09 -11.62 -3.20
N ARG A 614 55.76 -10.66 -2.33
CA ARG A 614 55.33 -10.85 -0.95
C ARG A 614 53.82 -10.77 -0.88
N LEU A 615 53.20 -11.63 -0.09
CA LEU A 615 51.76 -11.62 0.18
C LEU A 615 51.48 -10.75 1.41
N ASP A 616 51.86 -9.47 1.33
CA ASP A 616 51.39 -8.44 2.24
C ASP A 616 50.32 -7.59 1.55
N MET A 617 49.50 -6.90 2.35
CA MET A 617 48.32 -6.19 1.85
C MET A 617 48.68 -5.08 0.87
N ASP A 618 49.79 -4.38 1.08
CA ASP A 618 50.24 -3.29 0.20
C ASP A 618 50.66 -3.79 -1.17
N MET A 619 51.47 -4.86 -1.19
CA MET A 619 51.93 -5.45 -2.44
C MET A 619 50.75 -6.05 -3.22
N LEU A 620 49.82 -6.71 -2.53
CA LEU A 620 48.64 -7.28 -3.17
C LEU A 620 47.74 -6.18 -3.78
N ALA A 621 47.44 -5.13 -3.02
CA ALA A 621 46.66 -4.00 -3.51
C ALA A 621 47.32 -3.31 -4.70
N LEU A 622 48.65 -3.07 -4.65
CA LEU A 622 49.40 -2.47 -5.75
C LEU A 622 49.34 -3.33 -7.02
N LEU A 623 49.52 -4.65 -6.90
CA LEU A 623 49.43 -5.57 -8.04
C LEU A 623 48.02 -5.58 -8.64
N MET A 624 46.97 -5.55 -7.80
CA MET A 624 45.59 -5.41 -8.26
C MET A 624 45.37 -4.12 -9.06
N PHE A 625 45.84 -2.98 -8.55
CA PHE A 625 45.76 -1.69 -9.26
C PHE A 625 46.57 -1.70 -10.56
N MET A 626 47.76 -2.30 -10.59
CA MET A 626 48.56 -2.46 -11.81
C MET A 626 47.82 -3.30 -12.86
N GLY A 627 47.22 -4.41 -12.44
CA GLY A 627 46.46 -5.31 -13.31
C GLY A 627 45.27 -4.64 -13.99
N MET A 628 44.42 -3.95 -13.23
CA MET A 628 43.22 -3.29 -13.76
C MET A 628 43.54 -2.10 -14.66
N SER A 629 44.65 -1.38 -14.38
CA SER A 629 45.06 -0.17 -15.09
C SER A 629 46.01 -0.40 -16.26
N GLY A 630 46.49 -1.62 -16.47
CA GLY A 630 47.56 -1.91 -17.43
C GLY A 630 48.90 -1.28 -17.06
N ALA A 631 49.17 -1.14 -15.75
CA ALA A 631 50.35 -0.52 -15.16
C ALA A 631 50.59 0.96 -15.53
N ASP A 632 49.54 1.68 -15.95
CA ASP A 632 49.62 3.14 -16.16
C ASP A 632 49.54 3.89 -14.82
N ALA A 633 50.67 4.44 -14.38
CA ALA A 633 50.78 5.20 -13.12
C ALA A 633 49.79 6.37 -12.99
N ARG A 634 49.39 7.01 -14.11
CA ARG A 634 48.36 8.07 -14.10
C ARG A 634 47.00 7.50 -13.72
N ILE A 635 46.64 6.37 -14.32
CA ILE A 635 45.36 5.70 -14.10
C ILE A 635 45.30 5.14 -12.68
N ILE A 636 46.36 4.46 -12.22
CA ILE A 636 46.49 3.96 -10.83
C ILE A 636 46.22 5.09 -9.83
N THR A 637 46.92 6.22 -9.98
CA THR A 637 46.78 7.35 -9.07
C THR A 637 45.35 7.90 -9.05
N LYS A 638 44.69 7.98 -10.22
CA LYS A 638 43.31 8.45 -10.32
C LYS A 638 42.32 7.49 -9.65
N ILE A 639 42.46 6.19 -9.91
CA ILE A 639 41.59 5.15 -9.34
C ILE A 639 41.72 5.13 -7.83
N MET A 640 42.94 5.13 -7.29
CA MET A 640 43.13 5.14 -5.83
C MET A 640 42.48 6.37 -5.19
N ARG A 641 42.64 7.56 -5.79
CA ARG A 641 41.99 8.82 -5.34
C ARG A 641 40.48 8.76 -5.41
N PHE A 642 39.96 8.23 -6.51
CA PHE A 642 38.55 7.96 -6.66
C PHE A 642 38.05 7.03 -5.55
N CYS A 643 38.73 5.91 -5.30
CA CYS A 643 38.33 4.93 -4.30
C CYS A 643 38.23 5.52 -2.90
N ALA A 644 39.20 6.33 -2.48
CA ALA A 644 39.16 6.97 -1.17
C ALA A 644 38.01 7.99 -1.05
N ALA A 645 37.81 8.84 -2.08
CA ALA A 645 36.73 9.82 -2.08
C ALA A 645 35.35 9.16 -2.14
N TYR A 646 35.20 8.14 -2.98
CA TYR A 646 33.95 7.40 -3.16
C TYR A 646 33.59 6.59 -1.91
N ALA A 647 34.59 5.94 -1.29
CA ALA A 647 34.40 5.30 0.01
C ALA A 647 33.87 6.29 1.05
N ALA A 648 34.49 7.47 1.17
CA ALA A 648 34.06 8.50 2.12
C ALA A 648 32.61 8.98 1.89
N GLU A 649 32.18 9.08 0.62
CA GLU A 649 30.79 9.42 0.27
C GLU A 649 29.80 8.30 0.63
N LEU A 650 30.21 7.03 0.50
CA LEU A 650 29.35 5.87 0.75
C LEU A 650 29.30 5.41 2.21
N LEU A 651 30.28 5.75 3.06
CA LEU A 651 30.33 5.30 4.46
C LEU A 651 29.04 5.61 5.26
N TYR A 652 28.34 6.68 4.88
CA TYR A 652 27.12 7.14 5.55
C TYR A 652 25.84 6.62 4.91
N LYS A 653 25.95 5.78 3.88
CA LYS A 653 24.83 5.11 3.24
C LYS A 653 24.68 3.69 3.79
N PRO A 654 23.43 3.19 3.91
CA PRO A 654 23.18 1.82 4.34
C PRO A 654 23.71 0.79 3.33
N GLU A 655 23.70 1.15 2.05
CA GLU A 655 23.98 0.26 0.92
C GLU A 655 25.06 0.91 0.04
N ASP A 656 25.90 0.08 -0.60
CA ASP A 656 26.98 0.53 -1.48
C ASP A 656 26.55 0.66 -2.96
N ALA A 657 25.24 0.63 -3.20
CA ALA A 657 24.61 0.69 -4.50
C ALA A 657 24.05 2.09 -4.79
N LEU A 658 24.48 2.70 -5.88
CA LEU A 658 23.92 3.96 -6.40
C LEU A 658 23.25 3.75 -7.74
N SER A 659 22.22 4.55 -8.04
CA SER A 659 21.73 4.64 -9.42
C SER A 659 22.84 5.15 -10.34
N GLU A 660 22.81 4.83 -11.63
CA GLU A 660 23.80 5.38 -12.59
C GLU A 660 23.85 6.92 -12.56
N LYS A 661 22.71 7.57 -12.31
CA LYS A 661 22.61 9.02 -12.13
C LYS A 661 23.26 9.47 -10.82
N GLY A 662 22.97 8.78 -9.71
CA GLY A 662 23.57 9.01 -8.39
C GLY A 662 25.09 8.87 -8.40
N PHE A 663 25.59 7.79 -9.01
CA PHE A 663 27.02 7.54 -9.22
C PHE A 663 27.69 8.70 -9.96
N LYS A 664 27.13 9.15 -11.09
CA LYS A 664 27.67 10.28 -11.88
C LYS A 664 27.61 11.62 -11.14
N ASN A 665 26.72 11.74 -10.15
CA ASN A 665 26.56 12.93 -9.33
C ASN A 665 27.51 12.97 -8.12
N THR A 666 28.18 11.87 -7.78
CA THR A 666 29.20 11.87 -6.72
C THR A 666 30.32 12.87 -7.00
N GLU A 667 30.94 13.38 -5.94
CA GLU A 667 32.09 14.27 -6.08
C GLU A 667 33.28 13.49 -6.63
N ALA A 668 33.49 12.26 -6.14
CA ALA A 668 34.52 11.34 -6.60
C ALA A 668 34.47 11.13 -8.12
N PHE A 669 33.28 10.85 -8.69
CA PHE A 669 33.13 10.68 -10.13
C PHE A 669 33.52 11.97 -10.88
N ARG A 670 32.97 13.11 -10.44
CA ARG A 670 33.14 14.41 -11.11
C ARG A 670 34.58 14.92 -11.07
N GLU A 671 35.29 14.66 -9.98
CA GLU A 671 36.66 15.15 -9.77
C GLU A 671 37.71 14.27 -10.43
N TYR A 672 37.59 12.93 -10.32
CA TYR A 672 38.71 12.04 -10.66
C TYR A 672 38.57 11.35 -12.02
N ILE A 673 37.35 11.01 -12.45
CA ILE A 673 37.15 10.06 -13.57
C ILE A 673 36.18 10.51 -14.66
N ARG A 674 35.39 11.58 -14.47
CA ARG A 674 34.36 12.05 -15.42
C ARG A 674 34.83 12.11 -16.88
N ASP A 675 36.03 12.65 -17.08
CA ASP A 675 36.59 12.92 -18.41
C ASP A 675 37.69 11.91 -18.81
N ASP A 676 37.76 10.73 -18.17
CA ASP A 676 38.79 9.70 -18.41
C ASP A 676 38.18 8.29 -18.54
N GLU A 677 37.82 7.91 -19.76
CA GLU A 677 37.20 6.59 -20.06
C GLU A 677 38.09 5.41 -19.64
N GLN A 678 39.41 5.53 -19.73
CA GLN A 678 40.32 4.45 -19.33
C GLN A 678 40.30 4.22 -17.81
N ALA A 679 40.22 5.30 -17.03
CA ALA A 679 40.07 5.18 -15.58
C ALA A 679 38.70 4.61 -15.18
N GLN A 680 37.63 4.98 -15.90
CA GLN A 680 36.31 4.39 -15.69
C GLN A 680 36.30 2.89 -16.00
N GLU A 681 36.86 2.48 -17.14
CA GLU A 681 36.95 1.07 -17.53
C GLU A 681 37.74 0.24 -16.50
N ALA A 682 38.86 0.77 -16.01
CA ALA A 682 39.66 0.11 -14.99
C ALA A 682 38.93 -0.03 -13.64
N LEU A 683 38.09 0.94 -13.24
CA LEU A 683 37.22 0.79 -12.06
C LEU A 683 36.22 -0.34 -12.23
N PHE A 684 35.54 -0.42 -13.38
CA PHE A 684 34.56 -1.48 -13.66
C PHE A 684 35.19 -2.86 -13.93
N ARG A 685 36.51 -2.96 -14.03
CA ARG A 685 37.24 -4.23 -14.13
C ARG A 685 37.55 -4.88 -12.78
N GLY A 686 37.52 -4.14 -11.68
CA GLY A 686 37.98 -4.70 -10.39
C GLY A 686 37.50 -4.02 -9.11
N ILE A 687 36.73 -2.94 -9.18
CA ILE A 687 36.28 -2.20 -7.99
C ILE A 687 34.77 -1.98 -8.01
N LEU A 688 34.21 -1.66 -9.17
CA LEU A 688 32.80 -1.41 -9.37
C LEU A 688 32.19 -2.48 -10.27
N SER A 689 30.92 -2.78 -10.05
CA SER A 689 30.13 -3.58 -10.98
C SER A 689 28.86 -2.86 -11.37
N LYS A 690 28.32 -3.18 -12.54
CA LYS A 690 27.01 -2.70 -12.99
C LYS A 690 26.00 -3.84 -12.91
N ARG A 691 24.97 -3.68 -12.09
CA ARG A 691 23.85 -4.62 -11.94
C ARG A 691 22.56 -3.86 -12.31
N GLY A 692 22.06 -4.08 -13.51
CA GLY A 692 20.93 -3.32 -14.06
C GLY A 692 21.21 -1.82 -14.14
N LYS A 693 20.44 -1.04 -13.38
CA LYS A 693 20.61 0.41 -13.24
C LYS A 693 21.53 0.83 -12.09
N TRP A 694 21.99 -0.14 -11.29
CA TRP A 694 22.80 0.07 -10.09
C TRP A 694 24.29 -0.03 -10.41
N VAL A 695 25.07 0.87 -9.83
CA VAL A 695 26.52 0.79 -9.72
C VAL A 695 26.84 0.40 -8.29
N THR A 696 27.42 -0.78 -8.09
CA THR A 696 27.76 -1.34 -6.78
C THR A 696 29.26 -1.51 -6.63
N VAL A 697 29.74 -1.70 -5.40
CA VAL A 697 31.15 -1.98 -5.13
C VAL A 697 31.36 -3.49 -5.14
N SER A 698 32.16 -3.99 -6.08
CA SER A 698 32.47 -5.42 -6.18
C SER A 698 33.68 -5.82 -5.33
N ASN A 699 34.56 -4.88 -5.02
CA ASN A 699 35.76 -5.13 -4.20
C ASN A 699 35.87 -4.07 -3.08
N PRO A 700 35.06 -4.21 -2.00
CA PRO A 700 35.05 -3.25 -0.91
C PRO A 700 36.40 -3.21 -0.17
N CYS A 701 37.12 -4.33 -0.10
CA CYS A 701 38.43 -4.39 0.55
C CYS A 701 39.45 -3.47 -0.15
N LEU A 702 39.54 -3.53 -1.48
CA LEU A 702 40.47 -2.70 -2.25
C LEU A 702 40.04 -1.22 -2.29
N LEU A 703 38.73 -0.95 -2.31
CA LEU A 703 38.18 0.40 -2.18
C LEU A 703 38.58 1.01 -0.82
N LEU A 704 38.29 0.29 0.27
CA LEU A 704 38.54 0.74 1.65
C LEU A 704 40.03 0.77 2.00
N TYR A 705 40.84 -0.08 1.37
CA TYR A 705 42.30 0.03 1.42
C TYR A 705 42.75 1.45 1.09
N CYS A 706 42.20 2.08 0.04
CA CYS A 706 42.63 3.42 -0.38
C CYS A 706 42.34 4.51 0.65
N ILE A 707 41.19 4.46 1.33
CA ILE A 707 40.87 5.43 2.40
C ILE A 707 41.73 5.18 3.64
N CYS A 708 42.02 3.92 3.99
CA CYS A 708 42.90 3.57 5.09
C CYS A 708 44.38 3.88 4.79
N ARG A 709 44.81 3.82 3.52
CA ARG A 709 46.21 4.02 3.12
C ARG A 709 46.60 5.46 2.82
N GLY A 710 45.71 6.24 2.21
CA GLY A 710 46.19 7.17 1.20
C GLY A 710 45.88 8.67 1.33
N ILE A 711 44.63 9.13 1.43
CA ILE A 711 44.30 10.28 0.57
C ILE A 711 43.85 11.55 1.33
N SER A 712 44.85 12.41 1.61
CA SER A 712 44.77 13.85 1.97
C SER A 712 44.37 14.25 3.40
N PHE A 713 44.75 13.50 4.42
CA PHE A 713 44.59 13.97 5.81
C PHE A 713 45.96 14.27 6.42
N GLU A 714 46.11 15.49 6.94
CA GLU A 714 47.37 16.01 7.48
C GLU A 714 47.74 15.39 8.85
N SER A 715 46.95 14.43 9.37
CA SER A 715 47.23 13.70 10.63
C SER A 715 46.40 12.42 10.84
N GLU A 716 46.98 11.43 11.53
CA GLU A 716 46.35 10.17 12.01
C GLU A 716 45.03 10.36 12.78
N GLU A 717 44.85 11.53 13.42
CA GLU A 717 43.62 11.88 14.17
C GLU A 717 42.37 11.85 13.27
N GLU A 718 42.48 12.17 11.97
CA GLU A 718 41.32 12.24 11.06
C GLU A 718 40.79 10.84 10.66
N LEU A 719 41.63 9.81 10.54
CA LEU A 719 41.16 8.43 10.30
C LEU A 719 40.45 7.87 11.52
N ILE A 720 41.02 8.10 12.71
CA ILE A 720 40.42 7.70 13.98
C ILE A 720 39.08 8.41 14.18
N ASP A 721 38.99 9.70 13.83
CA ASP A 721 37.72 10.43 13.83
C ASP A 721 36.72 9.81 12.84
N ILE A 722 37.10 9.43 11.61
CA ILE A 722 36.17 8.77 10.67
C ILE A 722 35.65 7.44 11.25
N ILE A 723 36.52 6.63 11.84
CA ILE A 723 36.13 5.34 12.47
C ILE A 723 35.23 5.57 13.69
N ASN A 724 35.40 6.68 14.42
CA ASN A 724 34.64 7.00 15.64
C ASN A 724 33.38 7.85 15.42
N THR A 725 33.30 8.66 14.36
CA THR A 725 32.22 9.65 14.12
C THR A 725 31.05 9.05 13.32
N PHE A 726 30.65 7.83 13.67
CA PHE A 726 29.44 7.18 13.16
C PHE A 726 28.16 7.57 13.92
N ASP A 727 28.26 8.50 14.88
CA ASP A 727 27.15 9.38 15.29
C ASP A 727 27.11 10.55 14.28
N PRO A 728 25.98 10.88 13.65
CA PRO A 728 25.98 11.54 12.36
C PRO A 728 26.24 13.04 12.53
N TYR A 729 27.51 13.42 12.35
CA TYR A 729 27.91 14.81 12.20
C TYR A 729 28.67 15.03 10.90
N TYR A 730 28.06 15.78 9.99
CA TYR A 730 28.77 16.29 8.81
C TYR A 730 29.57 17.53 9.21
N VAL A 731 30.88 17.52 8.97
CA VAL A 731 31.76 18.68 9.12
C VAL A 731 32.09 19.24 7.74
N ARG A 732 31.47 20.36 7.37
CA ARG A 732 31.80 21.08 6.13
C ARG A 732 32.98 22.00 6.36
N ARG A 733 34.07 21.82 5.60
CA ARG A 733 35.19 22.78 5.54
C ARG A 733 35.09 23.64 4.29
N TYR A 734 35.07 24.96 4.46
CA TYR A 734 35.15 25.91 3.35
C TYR A 734 36.62 26.25 3.05
N PRO A 735 36.97 26.62 1.80
CA PRO A 735 38.32 27.10 1.43
C PRO A 735 38.81 28.30 2.25
N SER A 736 37.90 28.99 2.95
CA SER A 736 38.19 30.09 3.88
C SER A 736 38.68 29.65 5.27
N GLY A 737 38.76 28.34 5.54
CA GLY A 737 39.11 27.79 6.85
C GLY A 737 37.96 27.77 7.86
N LYS A 738 36.75 28.15 7.45
CA LYS A 738 35.54 28.08 8.29
C LYS A 738 35.06 26.63 8.41
N ARG A 739 34.73 26.21 9.64
CA ARG A 739 34.16 24.90 9.99
C ARG A 739 32.70 25.07 10.40
N ASP A 740 31.78 24.37 9.73
CA ASP A 740 30.38 24.26 10.17
C ASP A 740 30.10 22.77 10.48
N VAL A 741 29.47 22.49 11.63
CA VAL A 741 29.14 21.14 12.13
C VAL A 741 27.63 20.96 12.12
N PHE A 742 27.14 19.95 11.41
CA PHE A 742 25.70 19.64 11.30
C PHE A 742 25.40 18.33 12.03
N ARG A 743 24.40 18.31 12.91
CA ARG A 743 23.95 17.14 13.69
C ARG A 743 22.69 16.57 13.03
N TRP A 744 22.66 15.29 12.66
CA TRP A 744 21.40 14.62 12.33
C TRP A 744 20.80 13.99 13.59
N GLU A 745 19.55 14.33 13.89
CA GLU A 745 18.75 13.61 14.87
C GLU A 745 17.97 12.53 14.10
N TYR A 746 18.09 11.27 14.56
CA TYR A 746 17.44 10.01 14.11
C TYR A 746 18.22 9.07 13.17
N GLY A 747 18.68 7.94 13.75
CA GLY A 747 18.76 6.61 13.11
C GLY A 747 19.87 6.37 12.08
N CYS A 748 21.12 6.18 12.54
CA CYS A 748 22.27 5.88 11.69
C CYS A 748 22.15 4.49 11.04
N TYR A 749 22.17 4.41 9.71
CA TYR A 749 22.56 3.20 8.99
C TYR A 749 23.94 3.42 8.37
N ALA A 750 24.96 3.22 9.19
CA ALA A 750 26.33 3.07 8.74
C ALA A 750 26.49 1.69 8.09
N ASN A 751 27.27 1.57 7.01
CA ASN A 751 27.69 0.26 6.50
C ASN A 751 28.63 -0.39 7.53
N MET A 752 28.06 -1.21 8.42
CA MET A 752 28.78 -1.84 9.54
C MET A 752 29.84 -2.84 9.06
N GLU A 753 29.59 -3.51 7.94
CA GLU A 753 30.57 -4.41 7.32
C GLU A 753 31.80 -3.64 6.84
N TRP A 754 31.60 -2.47 6.21
CA TRP A 754 32.69 -1.60 5.80
C TRP A 754 33.46 -1.04 6.99
N ARG A 755 32.79 -0.71 8.10
CA ARG A 755 33.46 -0.31 9.35
C ARG A 755 34.37 -1.42 9.86
N SER A 756 33.84 -2.65 9.97
CA SER A 756 34.60 -3.83 10.41
C SER A 756 35.82 -4.05 9.52
N LEU A 757 35.60 -3.99 8.20
CA LEU A 757 36.66 -4.16 7.21
C LEU A 757 37.72 -3.06 7.33
N MET A 758 37.33 -1.78 7.46
CA MET A 758 38.28 -0.67 7.67
C MET A 758 39.15 -0.85 8.91
N ILE A 759 38.61 -1.36 10.02
CA ILE A 759 39.37 -1.64 11.25
C ILE A 759 40.42 -2.72 10.98
N LYS A 760 40.04 -3.82 10.33
CA LYS A 760 40.97 -4.90 9.96
C LYS A 760 42.07 -4.41 9.02
N ILE A 761 41.68 -3.64 8.00
CA ILE A 761 42.61 -3.02 7.04
C ILE A 761 43.61 -2.09 7.75
N ALA A 762 43.12 -1.19 8.60
CA ALA A 762 43.97 -0.25 9.32
C ALA A 762 44.95 -0.97 10.26
N ALA A 763 44.47 -1.99 10.98
CA ALA A 763 45.32 -2.83 11.84
C ALA A 763 46.42 -3.55 11.04
N GLU A 764 46.10 -4.04 9.83
CA GLU A 764 47.05 -4.75 8.96
C GLU A 764 48.14 -3.81 8.42
N ILE A 765 47.76 -2.62 7.95
CA ILE A 765 48.69 -1.69 7.28
C ILE A 765 49.54 -0.89 8.27
N GLN A 766 48.95 -0.45 9.38
CA GLN A 766 49.61 0.45 10.35
C GLN A 766 50.21 -0.30 11.54
N GLY A 767 49.80 -1.55 11.77
CA GLY A 767 50.38 -2.43 12.79
C GLY A 767 50.41 -1.84 14.19
N GLU A 768 51.61 -1.59 14.72
CA GLU A 768 51.82 -1.07 16.07
C GLU A 768 51.25 0.35 16.27
N GLU A 769 51.30 1.20 15.24
CA GLU A 769 50.82 2.58 15.33
C GLU A 769 49.31 2.62 15.60
N PHE A 770 48.52 1.84 14.84
CA PHE A 770 47.08 1.71 15.05
C PHE A 770 46.74 1.09 16.40
N PHE A 771 47.50 0.07 16.82
CA PHE A 771 47.29 -0.55 18.13
C PHE A 771 47.47 0.45 19.28
N TYR A 772 48.57 1.21 19.30
CA TYR A 772 48.83 2.17 20.38
C TYR A 772 48.00 3.45 20.29
N GLY A 773 47.65 3.89 19.09
CA GLY A 773 46.86 5.10 18.84
C GLY A 773 45.36 4.92 19.05
N TYR A 774 44.81 3.75 18.71
CA TYR A 774 43.37 3.50 18.66
C TYR A 774 42.92 2.31 19.51
N THR A 775 43.33 1.11 19.15
CA THR A 775 42.80 -0.13 19.74
C THR A 775 43.08 -0.22 21.24
N ARG A 776 44.31 0.05 21.67
CA ARG A 776 44.72 -0.04 23.08
C ARG A 776 43.98 0.95 23.97
N PRO A 777 43.95 2.28 23.68
CA PRO A 777 43.16 3.22 24.47
C PRO A 777 41.68 2.84 24.58
N LEU A 778 41.07 2.39 23.47
CA LEU A 778 39.67 2.00 23.42
C LEU A 778 39.37 0.80 24.33
N LEU A 779 40.15 -0.28 24.19
CA LEU A 779 39.98 -1.50 25.00
C LEU A 779 40.36 -1.28 26.47
N GLU A 780 41.41 -0.50 26.77
CA GLU A 780 41.78 -0.16 28.14
C GLU A 780 40.71 0.67 28.84
N ASN A 781 40.11 1.65 28.15
CA ASN A 781 39.00 2.44 28.70
C ASN A 781 37.75 1.59 28.93
N PHE A 782 37.52 0.57 28.10
CA PHE A 782 36.42 -0.37 28.27
C PHE A 782 36.60 -1.28 29.50
N VAL A 783 37.80 -1.85 29.67
CA VAL A 783 38.10 -2.83 30.73
C VAL A 783 38.42 -2.17 32.07
N LYS A 784 38.97 -0.96 32.10
CA LYS A 784 39.37 -0.27 33.35
C LYS A 784 38.22 -0.17 34.39
N PRO A 785 37.01 0.30 34.05
CA PRO A 785 35.89 0.29 35.00
C PRO A 785 35.49 -1.12 35.46
N LEU A 786 35.67 -2.14 34.60
CA LEU A 786 35.37 -3.52 34.94
C LEU A 786 36.39 -4.08 35.95
N ARG A 787 37.68 -3.71 35.87
CA ARG A 787 38.70 -4.07 36.87
C ARG A 787 38.40 -3.52 38.26
N GLU A 788 37.79 -2.34 38.31
CA GLU A 788 37.40 -1.64 39.54
C GLU A 788 36.04 -2.12 40.09
N ALA A 789 35.26 -2.86 39.29
CA ALA A 789 33.96 -3.36 39.68
C ALA A 789 34.08 -4.48 40.72
N LYS A 790 33.12 -4.52 41.66
CA LYS A 790 33.04 -5.57 42.68
C LYS A 790 32.80 -6.97 42.08
N ASP A 791 32.10 -7.04 40.96
CA ASP A 791 31.81 -8.25 40.18
C ASP A 791 31.87 -7.91 38.68
N PRO A 792 33.04 -8.02 38.04
CA PRO A 792 33.26 -7.56 36.66
C PRO A 792 32.35 -8.23 35.62
N PRO A 793 32.13 -9.57 35.63
CA PRO A 793 31.21 -10.23 34.70
C PRO A 793 29.76 -9.75 34.82
N LEU A 794 29.28 -9.51 36.04
CA LEU A 794 27.92 -8.98 36.26
C LEU A 794 27.79 -7.53 35.81
N GLU A 795 28.84 -6.72 36.00
CA GLU A 795 28.86 -5.33 35.54
C GLU A 795 28.87 -5.23 34.02
N LEU A 796 29.65 -6.08 33.35
CA LEU A 796 29.67 -6.17 31.88
C LEU A 796 28.28 -6.53 31.32
N LEU A 797 27.64 -7.56 31.88
CA LEU A 797 26.29 -7.99 31.45
C LEU A 797 25.26 -6.84 31.54
N LYS A 798 25.33 -6.02 32.59
CA LYS A 798 24.45 -4.86 32.75
C LYS A 798 24.74 -3.76 31.73
N ARG A 799 26.01 -3.46 31.47
CA ARG A 799 26.41 -2.43 30.51
C ARG A 799 25.95 -2.78 29.10
N LEU A 800 26.02 -4.06 28.73
CA LEU A 800 25.60 -4.56 27.41
C LEU A 800 24.10 -4.80 27.29
N SER A 801 23.34 -4.86 28.40
CA SER A 801 21.88 -5.06 28.36
C SER A 801 21.45 -6.21 27.44
N ILE A 802 22.12 -7.37 27.55
CA ILE A 802 21.92 -8.51 26.64
C ILE A 802 20.52 -9.12 26.79
N GLU A 803 19.82 -9.29 25.68
CA GLU A 803 18.54 -10.00 25.54
C GLU A 803 18.70 -11.12 24.51
N ILE A 804 18.04 -12.25 24.72
CA ILE A 804 18.04 -13.40 23.82
C ILE A 804 16.61 -13.84 23.56
N GLU A 805 16.31 -14.28 22.34
CA GLU A 805 15.04 -14.89 22.00
C GLU A 805 15.20 -16.41 21.95
N ILE A 806 14.33 -17.13 22.66
CA ILE A 806 14.39 -18.58 22.79
C ILE A 806 13.12 -19.19 22.19
N THR A 807 13.31 -19.99 21.15
CA THR A 807 12.22 -20.65 20.41
C THR A 807 11.53 -21.73 21.25
N GLU A 808 10.39 -22.23 20.77
CA GLU A 808 9.71 -23.37 21.38
C GLU A 808 10.60 -24.61 21.52
N ASP A 809 11.52 -24.83 20.57
CA ASP A 809 12.45 -25.97 20.52
C ASP A 809 13.69 -25.80 21.42
N LEU A 810 13.75 -24.73 22.22
CA LEU A 810 14.89 -24.37 23.09
C LEU A 810 16.18 -24.03 22.32
N ASP A 811 16.05 -23.43 21.15
CA ASP A 811 17.15 -22.81 20.42
C ASP A 811 17.14 -21.29 20.62
N VAL A 812 18.32 -20.67 20.51
CA VAL A 812 18.45 -19.20 20.51
C VAL A 812 18.29 -18.70 19.08
N SER A 813 17.17 -18.02 18.77
CA SER A 813 16.90 -17.50 17.42
C SER A 813 17.54 -16.14 17.16
N SER A 814 17.67 -15.31 18.20
CA SER A 814 18.26 -13.98 18.08
C SER A 814 18.89 -13.52 19.39
N ILE A 815 19.89 -12.64 19.28
CA ILE A 815 20.62 -12.05 20.40
C ILE A 815 20.66 -10.54 20.14
N SER A 816 20.26 -9.75 21.13
CA SER A 816 20.36 -8.29 21.06
C SER A 816 21.16 -7.75 22.24
N ARG A 817 21.94 -6.70 21.97
CA ARG A 817 22.75 -6.01 23.00
C ARG A 817 22.84 -4.52 22.69
N LYS A 818 23.13 -3.76 23.73
CA LYS A 818 23.52 -2.36 23.59
C LYS A 818 24.87 -2.27 22.87
N ALA A 819 24.94 -1.41 21.86
CA ALA A 819 26.16 -1.14 21.09
C ALA A 819 27.30 -0.67 21.99
N SER A 820 28.52 -1.07 21.65
CA SER A 820 29.73 -0.75 22.40
C SER A 820 30.93 -0.79 21.47
N ASP A 821 31.43 0.38 21.05
CA ASP A 821 32.54 0.49 20.09
C ASP A 821 33.74 -0.38 20.43
N ALA A 822 34.12 -0.45 21.71
CA ALA A 822 35.25 -1.26 22.15
C ALA A 822 35.02 -2.77 22.00
N LEU A 823 33.77 -3.22 22.15
CA LEU A 823 33.42 -4.63 22.02
C LEU A 823 33.22 -4.98 20.55
N ASP A 824 32.59 -4.11 19.78
CA ASP A 824 32.43 -4.24 18.33
C ASP A 824 33.82 -4.34 17.66
N VAL A 825 34.75 -3.43 17.99
CA VAL A 825 36.14 -3.48 17.53
C VAL A 825 36.85 -4.77 17.97
N ALA A 826 36.57 -5.26 19.19
CA ALA A 826 37.17 -6.50 19.66
C ALA A 826 36.64 -7.73 18.89
N GLU A 827 35.37 -7.73 18.50
CA GLU A 827 34.77 -8.75 17.62
C GLU A 827 35.35 -8.65 16.21
N ASP A 828 35.40 -7.45 15.63
CA ASP A 828 35.95 -7.20 14.31
C ASP A 828 37.42 -7.62 14.19
N MET A 829 38.21 -7.43 15.24
CA MET A 829 39.61 -7.85 15.29
C MET A 829 39.80 -9.33 15.65
N GLY A 830 38.72 -10.11 15.81
CA GLY A 830 38.78 -11.53 16.17
C GLY A 830 39.32 -11.80 17.58
N ILE A 831 39.28 -10.80 18.47
CA ILE A 831 39.74 -10.93 19.87
C ILE A 831 38.68 -11.68 20.70
N VAL A 832 37.41 -11.45 20.40
CA VAL A 832 36.25 -12.08 21.02
C VAL A 832 35.22 -12.44 19.95
N SER A 833 34.36 -13.41 20.25
CA SER A 833 33.17 -13.73 19.44
C SER A 833 32.03 -14.01 20.41
N LEU A 834 31.06 -13.09 20.54
CA LEU A 834 29.96 -13.29 21.48
C LEU A 834 29.03 -14.42 21.03
N GLU A 835 28.78 -14.57 19.74
CA GLU A 835 27.95 -15.66 19.21
C GLU A 835 28.55 -17.02 19.57
N ASP A 836 29.81 -17.28 19.19
CA ASP A 836 30.46 -18.56 19.51
C ASP A 836 30.48 -18.82 21.03
N MET A 837 30.73 -17.78 21.82
CA MET A 837 30.75 -17.90 23.29
C MET A 837 29.35 -18.14 23.90
N ILE A 838 28.27 -17.71 23.24
CA ILE A 838 26.88 -17.94 23.66
C ILE A 838 26.47 -19.38 23.32
N PHE A 839 26.75 -19.84 22.11
CA PHE A 839 26.39 -21.20 21.67
C PHE A 839 27.22 -22.30 22.34
N GLU A 840 28.45 -22.02 22.79
CA GLU A 840 29.29 -23.01 23.48
C GLU A 840 28.86 -23.35 24.92
N ASP A 841 28.32 -22.37 25.67
CA ASP A 841 28.20 -22.46 27.13
C ASP A 841 26.73 -22.52 27.64
N LEU A 842 25.74 -22.35 26.77
CA LEU A 842 24.31 -22.51 27.10
C LEU A 842 23.84 -23.95 26.85
N THR A 843 23.01 -24.49 27.76
CA THR A 843 22.40 -25.82 27.65
C THR A 843 20.88 -25.73 27.63
N ASP A 844 20.17 -26.71 27.05
CA ASP A 844 18.70 -26.76 27.01
C ASP A 844 18.09 -26.56 28.41
N GLN A 845 18.71 -27.15 29.44
CA GLN A 845 18.30 -26.98 30.83
C GLN A 845 18.40 -25.51 31.28
N SER A 846 19.47 -24.82 30.90
CA SER A 846 19.62 -23.40 31.23
C SER A 846 18.63 -22.52 30.49
N LEU A 847 18.31 -22.83 29.23
CA LEU A 847 17.36 -22.09 28.39
C LEU A 847 15.92 -22.25 28.92
N GLU A 848 15.52 -23.47 29.29
CA GLU A 848 14.22 -23.73 29.91
C GLU A 848 14.08 -23.02 31.27
N GLU A 849 15.13 -23.03 32.09
CA GLU A 849 15.16 -22.31 33.36
C GLU A 849 15.12 -20.78 33.19
N MET A 850 15.58 -20.25 32.05
CA MET A 850 15.47 -18.83 31.71
C MET A 850 14.04 -18.47 31.28
N ARG A 851 13.44 -19.25 30.36
CA ARG A 851 12.06 -19.02 29.87
C ARG A 851 11.03 -19.04 31.01
N THR A 852 11.19 -19.96 31.96
CA THR A 852 10.24 -20.15 33.07
C THR A 852 10.42 -19.15 34.21
N ARG A 853 11.46 -18.30 34.17
CA ARG A 853 11.82 -17.41 35.27
C ARG A 853 11.30 -16.00 35.07
N LYS A 854 10.26 -15.66 35.83
CA LYS A 854 9.56 -14.36 35.81
C LYS A 854 10.44 -13.12 36.02
N SER A 855 11.64 -13.26 36.56
CA SER A 855 12.55 -12.11 36.76
C SER A 855 13.26 -11.67 35.48
N VAL A 856 13.33 -12.53 34.46
CA VAL A 856 14.02 -12.28 33.19
C VAL A 856 13.13 -12.45 31.97
N CYS A 857 12.08 -13.29 32.06
CA CYS A 857 11.09 -13.55 31.01
C CYS A 857 9.69 -13.13 31.51
N GLN A 858 8.92 -12.36 30.73
CA GLN A 858 7.53 -11.98 31.05
C GLN A 858 6.53 -12.89 30.33
N ASP A 859 5.41 -13.23 30.99
CA ASP A 859 4.43 -14.20 30.49
C ASP A 859 3.92 -13.81 29.08
N GLY A 860 4.19 -14.65 28.08
CA GLY A 860 3.73 -14.49 26.69
C GLY A 860 4.79 -14.07 25.65
N PHE A 861 6.06 -13.91 26.03
CA PHE A 861 7.15 -13.55 25.11
C PHE A 861 8.24 -14.63 25.03
N GLU A 862 8.82 -14.83 23.84
CA GLU A 862 10.02 -15.67 23.61
C GLU A 862 11.33 -14.96 24.02
N GLU A 863 11.25 -13.69 24.42
CA GLU A 863 12.38 -12.82 24.76
C GLU A 863 12.78 -12.91 26.26
N VAL A 864 14.04 -13.27 26.50
CA VAL A 864 14.68 -13.35 27.82
C VAL A 864 15.71 -12.23 28.01
N ARG A 865 15.52 -11.42 29.06
CA ARG A 865 16.39 -10.27 29.36
C ARG A 865 17.44 -10.60 30.41
N LEU A 866 18.59 -11.10 29.98
CA LEU A 866 19.64 -11.64 30.86
C LEU A 866 20.16 -10.61 31.87
N TYR A 867 20.30 -9.35 31.48
CA TYR A 867 20.79 -8.27 32.35
C TYR A 867 19.88 -7.96 33.55
N LYS A 868 18.63 -8.43 33.56
CA LYS A 868 17.71 -8.26 34.70
C LYS A 868 18.00 -9.25 35.84
N GLU A 869 18.76 -10.32 35.61
CA GLU A 869 19.13 -11.26 36.65
C GLU A 869 20.21 -10.68 37.58
N LYS A 870 19.94 -10.67 38.89
CA LYS A 870 20.84 -10.10 39.91
C LYS A 870 21.65 -11.16 40.66
N SER A 871 21.27 -12.44 40.54
CA SER A 871 21.94 -13.55 41.21
C SER A 871 23.14 -14.05 40.40
N ALA A 872 24.35 -13.72 40.86
CA ALA A 872 25.58 -14.27 40.28
C ALA A 872 25.63 -15.81 40.33
N ALA A 873 25.01 -16.44 41.34
CA ALA A 873 24.91 -17.90 41.41
C ALA A 873 24.07 -18.48 40.28
N LYS A 874 23.00 -17.78 39.87
CA LYS A 874 22.11 -18.22 38.78
C LYS A 874 22.74 -17.98 37.40
N LEU A 875 23.37 -16.82 37.20
CA LEU A 875 24.16 -16.56 36.00
C LEU A 875 25.32 -17.56 35.82
N LYS A 876 25.89 -18.07 36.91
CA LYS A 876 26.89 -19.15 36.88
C LYS A 876 26.29 -20.50 36.50
N SER A 877 25.11 -20.86 37.02
CA SER A 877 24.44 -22.11 36.62
C SER A 877 24.03 -22.11 35.15
N TRP A 878 23.79 -20.93 34.58
CA TRP A 878 23.41 -20.76 33.18
C TRP A 878 24.57 -20.60 32.20
N GLY A 879 25.84 -20.59 32.64
CA GLY A 879 26.98 -20.35 31.73
C GLY A 879 27.22 -18.88 31.37
N VAL A 880 26.20 -18.00 31.43
CA VAL A 880 26.29 -16.56 31.13
C VAL A 880 27.41 -15.84 31.90
N TYR A 881 27.64 -16.18 33.17
CA TYR A 881 28.73 -15.59 33.95
C TYR A 881 30.12 -15.95 33.39
N LYS A 882 30.29 -17.21 32.95
CA LYS A 882 31.55 -17.72 32.37
C LYS A 882 31.83 -17.03 31.03
N MET A 883 30.79 -16.84 30.22
CA MET A 883 30.83 -16.10 28.97
C MET A 883 31.31 -14.65 29.15
N MET A 884 30.66 -13.88 30.04
CA MET A 884 31.11 -12.50 30.33
C MET A 884 32.54 -12.44 30.85
N LYS A 885 32.97 -13.47 31.61
CA LYS A 885 34.36 -13.58 32.04
C LYS A 885 35.31 -13.87 30.87
N LYS A 886 34.96 -14.77 29.93
CA LYS A 886 35.77 -15.07 28.73
C LYS A 886 36.03 -13.80 27.92
N VAL A 887 35.01 -12.95 27.73
CA VAL A 887 35.14 -11.66 27.01
C VAL A 887 36.17 -10.74 27.68
N ILE A 888 36.06 -10.55 29.00
CA ILE A 888 37.00 -9.70 29.75
C ILE A 888 38.42 -10.29 29.68
N ASP A 889 38.57 -11.59 29.94
CA ASP A 889 39.86 -12.28 29.96
C ASP A 889 40.54 -12.25 28.58
N ALA A 890 39.79 -12.37 27.49
CA ALA A 890 40.29 -12.31 26.12
C ALA A 890 40.83 -10.91 25.77
N ILE A 891 40.08 -9.86 26.07
CA ILE A 891 40.52 -8.47 25.86
C ILE A 891 41.76 -8.18 26.73
N GLU A 892 41.77 -8.61 28.00
CA GLU A 892 42.95 -8.44 28.87
C GLU A 892 44.18 -9.22 28.40
N LYS A 893 43.97 -10.43 27.87
CA LYS A 893 45.05 -11.25 27.30
C LYS A 893 45.64 -10.57 26.08
N TYR A 894 44.79 -10.10 25.16
CA TYR A 894 45.23 -9.37 23.96
C TYR A 894 46.03 -8.12 24.32
N LEU A 895 45.53 -7.31 25.27
CA LEU A 895 46.23 -6.12 25.76
C LEU A 895 47.61 -6.47 26.36
N LYS A 896 47.76 -7.61 27.03
CA LYS A 896 49.03 -8.07 27.61
C LYS A 896 50.00 -8.65 26.58
N GLU A 897 49.50 -9.35 25.56
CA GLU A 897 50.34 -10.00 24.54
C GLU A 897 50.92 -9.01 23.52
N LYS A 898 50.25 -7.87 23.31
CA LYS A 898 50.67 -6.78 22.42
C LYS A 898 51.37 -5.61 23.13
N SER A 899 51.40 -5.60 24.48
CA SER A 899 52.17 -4.64 25.30
C SER A 899 53.61 -5.10 25.49
#